data_AF-A0A3A5WC93-F1
#
_entry.id   AF-A0A3A5WC93-F1
#
_cell.length_a   1.000
_cell.length_b   1.000
_cell.length_c   1.000
_cell.angle_alpha   90.00
_cell.angle_beta   90.00
_cell.angle_gamma   90.00
#
_symmetry.space_group_name_H-M   'P 1'
#
loop_
_entity.id
_entity.type
_entity.pdbx_description
1 polymer ?
#
loop_
_entity_poly.entity_id
_entity_poly.type
_entity_poly.pdbx_seq_one_letter_code
_entity_poly.pdbx_strand_id
1 'polypeptide(L)'
;MRCATTALFSLLLVLSSMGVGPIQDPVQLTGQNDVKSVDSGDEPTELSYGWVTSAGGALDDFISQSETYSNGTFLVAGSFEGDIQFRDQIDGHGANGGSSDRDAMIGWINPNGTWNASLAFGSNAIDTVEAIALLDNGDVIVAGNYCLNSPGFACQLQLGNLDPLDKEDEDDDGNVFLARLSAQGSWLWSVQIGNAYDNFVFDMLVTPNNEIHLGVLYRGSLEFQGEILPAAEQGSIMIATFNEGGEPVSHVELVTQDGIESVGGLCQDGVGQTYLTATYRGEILIGEALLISEGETDILVAAYQGNEWTWALSGGGPYEERVWDCSGSPTQGLSIVGEFVGNASFGAHSTSSSQSVDMLLGLISSSGAWSSIATASGVGVDRATGIVTNIQGDITLTGTSTGGIMIGDDNLSDLDGVNDDMHNDIFLASYLQNGTWAWAISAGGAGNDEPTDLTFALDGSPLLSFMLSGTASIGVHSATSYGGYDVGVWLYQTDRDSDGILDGEDNCPRVANTNQANHDSDLFGDDCDSDDDNDGVEDTIDDCPSGALNWVSDSNTDHDSDGCEDAGEDFDDDEDTVFDFNDLCPLGPVGWISTPEEDNEGDGCADFDTDEDGFIDQMDNCPDAANPTQADLDGDGLGDECDVDKDGDGIAAPDDNCPRDTPAWTSNPINDYDQDGCHDSITDNDDDNDGINDAGDECPTGELNWNNAAITLSMDYDQDGCRDASEDSDDDNDGVLDELDACPVGLIGPAGIGQDQDGDGCIDAAEDNDDDNDGVVDLVDVCAQTPQGAQVGVQGCSMTQLDDDLDGVSNADDMCLNSLPVPVDENGCAVIDSSNTANAQDDNGNEATTWLFILAAILLIAAGVVASNGKTSAKPNQTTSPPKRPVELDDAVHIPNDDAEEE
;
A
#
# COMPACT_ATOMS: atom_id res chain seq x y z
N MET A 1 13.05 -52.06 -27.28
CA MET A 1 12.86 -53.13 -28.30
C MET A 1 13.64 -52.77 -29.59
N ARG A 2 13.55 -53.57 -30.68
CA ARG A 2 14.23 -53.31 -31.98
C ARG A 2 13.78 -51.96 -32.59
N CYS A 3 14.65 -51.05 -33.02
CA CYS A 3 15.55 -51.03 -34.20
C CYS A 3 14.85 -50.96 -35.58
N ALA A 4 15.06 -49.88 -36.36
CA ALA A 4 15.26 -49.85 -37.83
C ALA A 4 15.38 -48.41 -38.41
N THR A 5 16.09 -48.06 -39.50
CA THR A 5 17.31 -48.58 -40.18
C THR A 5 17.73 -47.68 -41.38
N THR A 6 19.04 -47.36 -41.53
CA THR A 6 19.80 -47.16 -42.81
C THR A 6 19.42 -45.97 -43.75
N ALA A 7 20.23 -45.50 -44.73
CA ALA A 7 21.48 -46.00 -45.35
C ALA A 7 22.34 -44.91 -46.09
N LEU A 8 23.68 -45.07 -46.09
CA LEU A 8 24.64 -45.11 -47.25
C LEU A 8 24.50 -44.12 -48.47
N PHE A 9 25.55 -43.59 -49.15
CA PHE A 9 27.04 -43.70 -49.04
C PHE A 9 27.80 -42.71 -50.00
N SER A 10 29.06 -42.36 -49.64
CA SER A 10 30.28 -42.13 -50.46
C SER A 10 30.34 -41.37 -51.81
N LEU A 11 31.44 -40.62 -52.06
CA LEU A 11 32.38 -40.89 -53.19
C LEU A 11 33.81 -40.24 -53.16
N LEU A 12 34.86 -41.07 -53.33
CA LEU A 12 36.21 -40.90 -53.96
C LEU A 12 37.20 -39.73 -53.61
N LEU A 13 38.44 -40.04 -53.12
CA LEU A 13 39.79 -40.12 -53.80
C LEU A 13 40.46 -38.77 -54.20
N VAL A 14 41.77 -38.49 -54.03
CA VAL A 14 43.08 -39.25 -54.04
C VAL A 14 44.17 -38.43 -53.25
N LEU A 15 45.46 -38.73 -52.96
CA LEU A 15 46.49 -39.81 -53.19
C LEU A 15 47.68 -39.65 -52.16
N SER A 16 48.52 -40.69 -51.95
CA SER A 16 49.92 -40.71 -51.38
C SER A 16 50.28 -39.88 -50.12
N SER A 17 50.52 -40.43 -48.90
CA SER A 17 51.56 -41.38 -48.40
C SER A 17 52.99 -40.79 -48.31
N MET A 18 53.86 -40.98 -47.29
CA MET A 18 54.09 -42.02 -46.24
C MET A 18 54.73 -41.39 -44.97
N GLY A 19 54.95 -42.00 -43.78
CA GLY A 19 54.57 -43.33 -43.22
C GLY A 19 55.67 -44.03 -42.35
N VAL A 20 55.30 -44.64 -41.21
CA VAL A 20 56.11 -45.45 -40.23
C VAL A 20 56.95 -44.62 -39.21
N GLY A 21 57.04 -44.92 -37.89
CA GLY A 21 56.76 -46.17 -37.14
C GLY A 21 56.59 -46.04 -35.59
N PRO A 22 56.79 -47.12 -34.78
CA PRO A 22 55.76 -47.48 -33.76
C PRO A 22 56.20 -47.90 -32.32
N ILE A 23 55.25 -47.76 -31.37
CA ILE A 23 54.91 -48.61 -30.18
C ILE A 23 56.00 -48.93 -29.12
N GLN A 24 55.76 -48.56 -27.84
CA GLN A 24 55.63 -49.47 -26.67
C GLN A 24 55.42 -48.71 -25.33
N ASP A 25 54.50 -49.21 -24.49
CA ASP A 25 54.32 -48.92 -23.04
C ASP A 25 55.58 -49.36 -22.22
N PRO A 26 55.83 -48.97 -20.93
CA PRO A 26 54.78 -48.82 -19.89
C PRO A 26 55.03 -47.96 -18.60
N VAL A 27 53.96 -47.84 -17.77
CA VAL A 27 53.93 -48.02 -16.28
C VAL A 27 54.55 -46.97 -15.31
N GLN A 28 53.69 -46.62 -14.33
CA GLN A 28 53.91 -46.09 -12.97
C GLN A 28 54.23 -44.59 -12.73
N LEU A 29 53.40 -44.05 -11.83
CA LEU A 29 53.51 -42.79 -11.08
C LEU A 29 54.66 -42.85 -10.04
N THR A 30 54.76 -41.78 -9.23
CA THR A 30 55.76 -41.46 -8.19
C THR A 30 57.07 -40.87 -8.73
N GLY A 31 57.56 -39.74 -8.21
CA GLY A 31 56.95 -38.80 -7.25
C GLY A 31 58.00 -37.89 -6.59
N GLN A 32 57.58 -36.71 -6.09
CA GLN A 32 58.27 -35.83 -5.12
C GLN A 32 59.71 -35.35 -5.46
N ASN A 33 60.07 -34.07 -5.36
CA ASN A 33 59.59 -33.06 -4.41
C ASN A 33 59.88 -31.60 -4.84
N ASP A 34 59.15 -30.67 -4.22
CA ASP A 34 59.49 -29.28 -3.86
C ASP A 34 59.61 -28.16 -4.92
N VAL A 35 58.48 -27.44 -5.05
CA VAL A 35 58.33 -25.97 -5.07
C VAL A 35 59.04 -25.15 -6.16
N LYS A 36 58.24 -24.70 -7.13
CA LYS A 36 57.96 -23.26 -7.32
C LYS A 36 56.55 -23.05 -7.90
N SER A 37 55.99 -21.87 -7.65
CA SER A 37 54.68 -21.45 -8.16
C SER A 37 54.62 -21.47 -9.69
N VAL A 38 53.43 -21.76 -10.22
CA VAL A 38 53.08 -21.71 -11.64
C VAL A 38 52.20 -20.48 -11.84
N ASP A 39 52.43 -19.74 -12.93
CA ASP A 39 51.55 -18.64 -13.36
C ASP A 39 50.12 -19.16 -13.57
N SER A 40 49.11 -18.47 -13.05
CA SER A 40 47.77 -18.49 -13.65
C SER A 40 47.88 -17.83 -15.03
N GLY A 41 47.24 -18.40 -16.04
CA GLY A 41 47.38 -17.93 -17.41
C GLY A 41 46.23 -18.38 -18.29
N ASP A 42 45.80 -17.45 -19.14
CA ASP A 42 44.76 -17.57 -20.15
C ASP A 42 43.36 -17.87 -19.60
N GLU A 43 42.74 -16.86 -18.96
CA GLU A 43 41.28 -16.80 -18.76
C GLU A 43 40.53 -16.91 -20.10
N PRO A 44 39.34 -17.54 -20.16
CA PRO A 44 38.52 -17.61 -21.36
C PRO A 44 37.83 -16.28 -21.65
N THR A 45 38.46 -15.41 -22.43
CA THR A 45 37.91 -14.10 -22.80
C THR A 45 36.56 -14.19 -23.54
N GLU A 46 35.58 -13.41 -23.07
CA GLU A 46 34.45 -12.90 -23.86
C GLU A 46 33.53 -13.96 -24.51
N LEU A 47 32.66 -14.57 -23.71
CA LEU A 47 31.36 -15.08 -24.16
C LEU A 47 30.25 -14.10 -23.74
N SER A 48 30.29 -12.87 -24.26
CA SER A 48 29.09 -12.03 -24.28
C SER A 48 28.04 -12.71 -25.16
N TYR A 49 26.87 -12.97 -24.56
CA TYR A 49 25.65 -13.34 -25.25
C TYR A 49 24.86 -12.05 -25.55
N GLY A 50 23.61 -12.17 -26.00
CA GLY A 50 22.80 -11.03 -26.42
C GLY A 50 23.07 -10.58 -27.86
N TRP A 51 22.89 -9.29 -28.12
CA TRP A 51 23.02 -8.69 -29.45
C TRP A 51 23.08 -7.15 -29.41
N VAL A 52 23.54 -6.55 -30.51
CA VAL A 52 23.34 -5.12 -30.81
C VAL A 52 22.69 -4.94 -32.17
N THR A 53 21.81 -3.95 -32.28
CA THR A 53 21.26 -3.46 -33.54
C THR A 53 21.36 -1.94 -33.63
N SER A 54 21.14 -1.39 -34.82
CA SER A 54 21.09 0.06 -35.01
C SER A 54 20.20 0.41 -36.21
N ALA A 55 19.75 1.65 -36.27
CA ALA A 55 19.15 2.28 -37.45
C ALA A 55 19.63 3.72 -37.55
N GLY A 56 19.58 4.30 -38.74
CA GLY A 56 20.00 5.69 -38.93
C GLY A 56 20.18 6.09 -40.39
N GLY A 57 20.61 7.33 -40.58
CA GLY A 57 20.56 8.05 -41.84
C GLY A 57 21.89 8.65 -42.29
N ALA A 58 21.83 9.89 -42.75
CA ALA A 58 23.01 10.67 -43.17
C ALA A 58 23.18 11.98 -42.38
N LEU A 59 22.29 12.22 -41.41
CA LEU A 59 22.24 13.37 -40.51
C LEU A 59 22.25 12.82 -39.07
N ASP A 60 21.59 13.50 -38.13
CA ASP A 60 21.53 13.09 -36.72
C ASP A 60 20.13 12.51 -36.41
N ASP A 61 20.11 11.25 -35.95
CA ASP A 61 18.92 10.51 -35.54
C ASP A 61 19.02 10.15 -34.05
N PHE A 62 17.90 10.21 -33.33
CA PHE A 62 17.83 10.21 -31.87
C PHE A 62 16.87 9.13 -31.39
N ILE A 63 17.30 8.39 -30.37
CA ILE A 63 16.47 7.49 -29.56
C ILE A 63 16.25 8.17 -28.21
N SER A 64 15.06 8.00 -27.65
CA SER A 64 14.72 8.53 -26.33
C SER A 64 14.55 7.36 -25.37
N GLN A 65 13.39 6.71 -25.41
CA GLN A 65 12.98 5.66 -24.48
C GLN A 65 12.65 4.34 -25.20
N SER A 66 12.73 3.24 -24.47
CA SER A 66 12.44 1.88 -24.90
C SER A 66 11.66 1.08 -23.86
N GLU A 67 10.92 0.08 -24.34
CA GLU A 67 9.89 -0.62 -23.57
C GLU A 67 9.83 -2.11 -23.95
N THR A 68 9.64 -3.00 -22.97
CA THR A 68 9.66 -4.46 -23.19
C THR A 68 8.25 -5.04 -23.15
N TYR A 69 7.73 -5.48 -24.30
CA TYR A 69 6.48 -6.25 -24.32
C TYR A 69 6.67 -7.61 -23.63
N SER A 70 5.61 -8.09 -22.97
CA SER A 70 5.48 -9.44 -22.37
C SER A 70 5.60 -10.65 -23.32
N ASN A 71 6.08 -10.43 -24.55
CA ASN A 71 6.46 -11.45 -25.53
C ASN A 71 7.93 -11.32 -26.02
N GLY A 72 8.73 -10.44 -25.40
CA GLY A 72 10.13 -10.17 -25.74
C GLY A 72 10.31 -9.28 -26.98
N THR A 73 9.25 -8.69 -27.53
CA THR A 73 9.39 -7.63 -28.53
C THR A 73 9.77 -6.35 -27.81
N PHE A 74 10.84 -5.71 -28.25
CA PHE A 74 11.29 -4.43 -27.73
C PHE A 74 10.69 -3.30 -28.58
N LEU A 75 10.12 -2.31 -27.91
CA LEU A 75 9.60 -1.07 -28.46
C LEU A 75 10.66 0.01 -28.25
N VAL A 76 10.86 0.88 -29.23
CA VAL A 76 11.75 2.04 -29.12
C VAL A 76 11.09 3.28 -29.73
N ALA A 77 11.37 4.46 -29.20
CA ALA A 77 10.89 5.72 -29.76
C ALA A 77 12.00 6.78 -29.86
N GLY A 78 11.68 7.89 -30.53
CA GLY A 78 12.60 9.01 -30.72
C GLY A 78 12.27 9.82 -31.97
N SER A 79 13.29 10.31 -32.66
CA SER A 79 13.16 11.13 -33.87
C SER A 79 14.30 10.93 -34.86
N PHE A 80 14.11 11.36 -36.10
CA PHE A 80 15.12 11.21 -37.16
C PHE A 80 15.15 12.43 -38.09
N GLU A 81 16.33 12.81 -38.57
CA GLU A 81 16.50 13.99 -39.43
C GLU A 81 16.66 13.60 -40.91
N GLY A 82 15.69 13.99 -41.74
CA GLY A 82 15.73 13.81 -43.19
C GLY A 82 15.36 12.42 -43.69
N ASP A 83 16.17 11.38 -43.45
CA ASP A 83 15.81 9.98 -43.80
C ASP A 83 16.54 8.91 -42.96
N ILE A 84 15.78 7.94 -42.43
CA ILE A 84 16.26 6.86 -41.54
C ILE A 84 16.16 5.48 -42.20
N GLN A 85 17.19 4.65 -42.04
CA GLN A 85 17.32 3.33 -42.66
C GLN A 85 17.56 2.22 -41.62
N PHE A 86 16.72 1.19 -41.65
CA PHE A 86 16.77 0.04 -40.72
C PHE A 86 17.65 -1.11 -41.26
N ARG A 87 18.87 -0.80 -41.71
CA ARG A 87 19.90 -1.76 -42.17
C ARG A 87 19.40 -2.82 -43.19
N ASP A 88 18.59 -2.42 -44.17
CA ASP A 88 17.92 -3.30 -45.16
C ASP A 88 16.97 -4.38 -44.56
N GLN A 89 16.59 -4.29 -43.28
CA GLN A 89 15.70 -5.26 -42.62
C GLN A 89 14.21 -4.95 -42.87
N ILE A 90 13.83 -3.66 -42.76
CA ILE A 90 12.51 -3.11 -43.09
C ILE A 90 12.68 -1.84 -43.94
N ASP A 91 11.60 -1.38 -44.59
CA ASP A 91 11.61 -0.13 -45.38
C ASP A 91 11.87 1.08 -44.47
N GLY A 92 12.76 1.99 -44.89
CA GLY A 92 13.07 3.24 -44.19
C GLY A 92 12.07 4.37 -44.44
N HIS A 93 12.13 5.41 -43.60
CA HIS A 93 11.25 6.59 -43.65
C HIS A 93 12.02 7.85 -44.04
N GLY A 94 11.31 8.93 -44.40
CA GLY A 94 11.88 10.23 -44.74
C GLY A 94 10.96 11.37 -44.29
N ALA A 95 11.55 12.40 -43.69
CA ALA A 95 10.84 13.45 -42.96
C ALA A 95 9.95 14.33 -43.87
N ASN A 96 8.83 14.81 -43.33
CA ASN A 96 7.74 15.36 -44.14
C ASN A 96 8.07 16.72 -44.80
N GLY A 97 8.81 17.62 -44.13
CA GLY A 97 9.32 18.87 -44.69
C GLY A 97 10.62 18.73 -45.51
N GLY A 98 11.36 17.64 -45.32
CA GLY A 98 12.51 17.24 -46.15
C GLY A 98 13.84 17.03 -45.39
N SER A 99 14.97 17.14 -46.11
CA SER A 99 16.30 16.73 -45.61
C SER A 99 16.99 17.74 -44.66
N SER A 100 16.22 18.36 -43.77
CA SER A 100 16.65 19.20 -42.64
C SER A 100 15.44 19.45 -41.73
N ASP A 101 14.56 18.46 -41.66
CA ASP A 101 13.29 18.41 -40.94
C ASP A 101 13.34 17.13 -40.11
N ARG A 102 12.75 17.17 -38.92
CA ARG A 102 12.92 16.10 -37.93
C ARG A 102 11.54 15.57 -37.58
N ASP A 103 11.30 14.32 -37.96
CA ASP A 103 10.04 13.63 -37.71
C ASP A 103 10.22 12.65 -36.53
N ALA A 104 9.13 12.38 -35.82
CA ALA A 104 9.08 11.36 -34.78
C ALA A 104 9.05 9.94 -35.36
N MET A 105 9.57 8.98 -34.61
CA MET A 105 9.50 7.55 -34.93
C MET A 105 9.17 6.66 -33.73
N ILE A 106 8.59 5.50 -34.04
CA ILE A 106 8.43 4.35 -33.14
C ILE A 106 8.86 3.10 -33.92
N GLY A 107 9.67 2.23 -33.30
CA GLY A 107 10.18 0.99 -33.88
C GLY A 107 9.92 -0.22 -33.01
N TRP A 108 9.75 -1.38 -33.64
CA TRP A 108 9.62 -2.68 -32.96
C TRP A 108 10.78 -3.58 -33.37
N ILE A 109 11.46 -4.15 -32.38
CA ILE A 109 12.60 -5.06 -32.53
C ILE A 109 12.21 -6.42 -31.94
N ASN A 110 12.44 -7.50 -32.68
CA ASN A 110 12.19 -8.86 -32.20
C ASN A 110 13.19 -9.24 -31.09
N PRO A 111 12.92 -10.27 -30.25
CA PRO A 111 13.82 -10.75 -29.19
C PRO A 111 15.28 -11.07 -29.62
N ASN A 112 15.54 -11.17 -30.93
CA ASN A 112 16.83 -11.50 -31.54
C ASN A 112 17.53 -10.29 -32.21
N GLY A 113 17.15 -9.06 -31.87
CA GLY A 113 17.79 -7.83 -32.38
C GLY A 113 17.43 -7.46 -33.81
N THR A 114 16.43 -8.10 -34.43
CA THR A 114 15.99 -7.76 -35.78
C THR A 114 14.79 -6.82 -35.78
N TRP A 115 14.89 -5.72 -36.51
CA TRP A 115 13.79 -4.77 -36.73
C TRP A 115 12.61 -5.48 -37.41
N ASN A 116 11.43 -5.38 -36.80
CA ASN A 116 10.19 -6.04 -37.20
C ASN A 116 9.26 -5.09 -37.97
N ALA A 117 9.10 -3.87 -37.45
CA ALA A 117 8.26 -2.82 -37.99
C ALA A 117 8.76 -1.45 -37.51
N SER A 118 8.33 -0.38 -38.20
CA SER A 118 8.51 0.99 -37.74
C SER A 118 7.38 1.89 -38.26
N LEU A 119 7.11 2.96 -37.52
CA LEU A 119 6.11 3.98 -37.77
C LEU A 119 6.80 5.34 -37.65
N ALA A 120 6.68 6.17 -38.69
CA ALA A 120 7.16 7.56 -38.68
C ALA A 120 5.98 8.53 -38.83
N PHE A 121 6.05 9.67 -38.17
CA PHE A 121 5.03 10.72 -38.21
C PHE A 121 5.64 12.09 -37.85
N GLY A 122 5.07 13.16 -38.41
CA GLY A 122 5.60 14.51 -38.26
C GLY A 122 4.75 15.52 -39.04
N SER A 123 5.27 16.74 -39.16
CA SER A 123 4.56 17.92 -39.64
C SER A 123 5.28 18.57 -40.84
N ASN A 124 5.97 19.69 -40.61
CA ASN A 124 6.91 20.36 -41.52
C ASN A 124 7.90 21.24 -40.73
N ALA A 125 8.18 20.83 -39.50
CA ALA A 125 9.04 21.45 -38.50
C ALA A 125 9.60 20.33 -37.60
N ILE A 126 10.16 20.64 -36.43
CA ILE A 126 10.70 19.60 -35.56
C ILE A 126 9.57 18.95 -34.75
N ASP A 127 9.41 17.64 -34.90
CA ASP A 127 8.54 16.76 -34.12
C ASP A 127 9.35 15.60 -33.54
N THR A 128 9.03 15.20 -32.31
CA THR A 128 9.81 14.25 -31.51
C THR A 128 8.88 13.37 -30.65
N VAL A 129 9.45 12.31 -30.07
CA VAL A 129 8.84 11.54 -28.98
C VAL A 129 9.88 11.46 -27.88
N GLU A 130 9.58 12.08 -26.76
CA GLU A 130 10.42 12.06 -25.56
C GLU A 130 10.15 10.82 -24.72
N ALA A 131 8.90 10.34 -24.64
CA ALA A 131 8.55 9.20 -23.78
C ALA A 131 7.49 8.27 -24.37
N ILE A 132 7.60 6.97 -24.02
CA ILE A 132 6.64 5.90 -24.34
C ILE A 132 6.43 5.01 -23.12
N ALA A 133 5.20 4.49 -22.97
CA ALA A 133 4.89 3.53 -21.92
C ALA A 133 3.85 2.49 -22.39
N LEU A 134 3.89 1.28 -21.84
CA LEU A 134 2.94 0.21 -22.12
C LEU A 134 1.73 0.20 -21.17
N LEU A 135 0.55 -0.07 -21.71
CA LEU A 135 -0.64 -0.46 -20.93
C LEU A 135 -0.74 -2.00 -20.83
N ASP A 136 -1.44 -2.52 -19.81
CA ASP A 136 -1.65 -3.97 -19.60
C ASP A 136 -2.18 -4.72 -20.83
N ASN A 137 -2.95 -4.00 -21.66
CA ASN A 137 -3.59 -4.52 -22.87
C ASN A 137 -2.65 -4.54 -24.10
N GLY A 138 -1.42 -4.03 -23.99
CA GLY A 138 -0.40 -3.95 -25.03
C GLY A 138 -0.52 -2.72 -25.94
N ASP A 139 -1.47 -1.82 -25.70
CA ASP A 139 -1.45 -0.49 -26.33
C ASP A 139 -0.30 0.36 -25.75
N VAL A 140 0.19 1.29 -26.56
CA VAL A 140 1.29 2.20 -26.23
C VAL A 140 0.73 3.59 -25.95
N ILE A 141 1.14 4.21 -24.85
CA ILE A 141 1.02 5.65 -24.66
C ILE A 141 2.29 6.31 -25.20
N VAL A 142 2.13 7.40 -25.93
CA VAL A 142 3.20 8.14 -26.60
C VAL A 142 3.07 9.61 -26.19
N ALA A 143 4.07 10.14 -25.51
CA ALA A 143 4.20 11.56 -25.22
C ALA A 143 5.33 12.15 -26.07
N GLY A 144 5.09 13.31 -26.66
CA GLY A 144 6.13 13.94 -27.47
C GLY A 144 5.89 15.42 -27.75
N ASN A 145 6.89 16.06 -28.33
CA ASN A 145 6.80 17.42 -28.80
C ASN A 145 6.50 17.52 -30.30
N TYR A 146 5.79 18.59 -30.68
CA TYR A 146 5.43 18.83 -32.08
C TYR A 146 5.52 20.31 -32.47
N CYS A 147 5.80 20.54 -33.75
CA CYS A 147 5.97 21.88 -34.34
C CYS A 147 7.02 22.78 -33.66
N LEU A 148 8.08 22.21 -33.07
CA LEU A 148 9.17 22.96 -32.46
C LEU A 148 9.95 23.82 -33.49
N ASN A 149 10.50 24.96 -33.05
CA ASN A 149 11.30 25.88 -33.86
C ASN A 149 10.52 26.49 -35.05
N SER A 150 9.23 26.79 -34.86
CA SER A 150 8.28 27.22 -35.92
C SER A 150 7.61 28.60 -35.77
N PRO A 151 8.17 29.61 -35.07
CA PRO A 151 7.44 30.85 -34.76
C PRO A 151 7.20 31.71 -36.01
N GLY A 152 5.97 32.16 -36.19
CA GLY A 152 5.47 32.86 -37.37
C GLY A 152 5.14 31.94 -38.55
N PHE A 153 5.05 30.63 -38.34
CA PHE A 153 4.67 29.64 -39.36
C PHE A 153 3.49 28.77 -38.87
N ALA A 154 2.55 28.51 -39.77
CA ALA A 154 1.52 27.51 -39.56
C ALA A 154 2.13 26.10 -39.70
N CYS A 155 1.86 25.26 -38.72
CA CYS A 155 2.35 23.89 -38.59
C CYS A 155 1.26 23.04 -37.90
N GLN A 156 1.18 21.75 -38.24
CA GLN A 156 0.10 20.86 -37.84
C GLN A 156 0.59 19.40 -37.81
N LEU A 157 0.37 18.67 -36.72
CA LEU A 157 0.71 17.26 -36.59
C LEU A 157 -0.50 16.37 -36.91
N GLN A 158 -0.32 15.34 -37.75
CA GLN A 158 -1.39 14.42 -38.17
C GLN A 158 -1.14 12.97 -37.71
N LEU A 159 -1.76 12.58 -36.59
CA LEU A 159 -1.72 11.21 -36.08
C LEU A 159 -2.74 10.31 -36.79
N GLY A 160 -2.35 9.74 -37.93
CA GLY A 160 -3.10 8.71 -38.66
C GLY A 160 -4.42 9.18 -39.28
N ASN A 161 -5.54 8.97 -38.58
CA ASN A 161 -6.89 9.41 -38.98
C ASN A 161 -7.62 10.21 -37.89
N LEU A 162 -6.90 10.62 -36.83
CA LEU A 162 -7.45 11.51 -35.80
C LEU A 162 -7.62 12.93 -36.37
N ASP A 163 -8.38 13.78 -35.68
CA ASP A 163 -8.36 15.22 -35.97
C ASP A 163 -6.92 15.75 -35.69
N PRO A 164 -6.34 16.61 -36.55
CA PRO A 164 -4.96 17.06 -36.39
C PRO A 164 -4.75 17.94 -35.15
N LEU A 165 -3.51 17.97 -34.64
CA LEU A 165 -3.10 18.91 -33.60
C LEU A 165 -2.55 20.19 -34.25
N ASP A 166 -3.05 21.33 -33.80
CA ASP A 166 -2.76 22.67 -34.33
C ASP A 166 -2.15 23.55 -33.23
N LYS A 167 -1.12 24.33 -33.58
CA LYS A 167 -0.53 25.38 -32.72
C LYS A 167 -1.59 26.35 -32.20
N GLU A 168 -1.41 26.84 -30.97
CA GLU A 168 -2.37 27.77 -30.35
C GLU A 168 -2.17 29.22 -30.82
N ASP A 169 -0.92 29.62 -31.07
CA ASP A 169 -0.59 30.86 -31.78
C ASP A 169 0.38 30.57 -32.95
N GLU A 170 0.27 31.32 -34.05
CA GLU A 170 1.27 31.22 -35.12
C GLU A 170 2.67 31.62 -34.61
N ASP A 171 2.73 32.53 -33.63
CA ASP A 171 3.95 33.02 -32.97
C ASP A 171 4.44 32.11 -31.80
N ASP A 172 3.75 31.02 -31.42
CA ASP A 172 4.29 30.03 -30.44
C ASP A 172 5.45 29.21 -31.04
N ASP A 173 6.22 28.49 -30.21
CA ASP A 173 7.44 27.79 -30.63
C ASP A 173 7.37 26.25 -30.50
N GLY A 174 6.15 25.71 -30.51
CA GLY A 174 5.87 24.27 -30.42
C GLY A 174 5.30 23.83 -29.07
N ASN A 175 4.58 22.71 -29.09
CA ASN A 175 3.70 22.27 -28.01
C ASN A 175 3.88 20.76 -27.73
N VAL A 176 3.27 20.28 -26.65
CA VAL A 176 3.29 18.86 -26.25
C VAL A 176 2.05 18.15 -26.79
N PHE A 177 2.21 16.89 -27.20
CA PHE A 177 1.11 15.96 -27.45
C PHE A 177 1.20 14.73 -26.52
N LEU A 178 0.04 14.17 -26.21
CA LEU A 178 -0.11 12.86 -25.57
C LEU A 178 -1.09 12.05 -26.42
N ALA A 179 -0.72 10.84 -26.82
CA ALA A 179 -1.55 10.02 -27.71
C ALA A 179 -1.46 8.52 -27.37
N ARG A 180 -2.52 7.78 -27.69
CA ARG A 180 -2.58 6.32 -27.54
C ARG A 180 -2.54 5.64 -28.90
N LEU A 181 -1.57 4.74 -29.07
CA LEU A 181 -1.39 3.89 -30.24
C LEU A 181 -1.78 2.46 -29.87
N SER A 182 -2.69 1.83 -30.62
CA SER A 182 -3.10 0.47 -30.28
C SER A 182 -1.98 -0.56 -30.50
N ALA A 183 -2.08 -1.72 -29.85
CA ALA A 183 -1.23 -2.90 -30.05
C ALA A 183 -1.25 -3.48 -31.49
N GLN A 184 -1.92 -2.81 -32.44
CA GLN A 184 -1.89 -3.11 -33.87
C GLN A 184 -1.45 -1.89 -34.73
N GLY A 185 -0.77 -0.91 -34.12
CA GLY A 185 -0.23 0.27 -34.80
C GLY A 185 -1.29 1.24 -35.32
N SER A 186 -2.42 1.40 -34.60
CA SER A 186 -3.49 2.34 -34.99
C SER A 186 -3.77 3.35 -33.88
N TRP A 187 -3.57 4.64 -34.17
CA TRP A 187 -3.88 5.74 -33.26
C TRP A 187 -5.37 5.73 -32.83
N LEU A 188 -5.61 5.83 -31.52
CA LEU A 188 -6.94 5.74 -30.91
C LEU A 188 -7.47 7.10 -30.44
N TRP A 189 -6.64 7.86 -29.74
CA TRP A 189 -6.91 9.23 -29.29
C TRP A 189 -5.62 10.05 -29.21
N SER A 190 -5.76 11.38 -29.19
CA SER A 190 -4.66 12.33 -29.01
C SER A 190 -5.15 13.60 -28.31
N VAL A 191 -4.29 14.17 -27.47
CA VAL A 191 -4.47 15.39 -26.68
C VAL A 191 -3.28 16.30 -26.95
N GLN A 192 -3.46 17.62 -26.85
CA GLN A 192 -2.37 18.60 -26.85
C GLN A 192 -2.35 19.39 -25.55
N ILE A 193 -1.15 19.78 -25.11
CA ILE A 193 -0.89 20.72 -24.02
C ILE A 193 0.00 21.82 -24.59
N GLY A 194 -0.44 23.07 -24.49
CA GLY A 194 0.22 24.17 -25.17
C GLY A 194 -0.23 25.54 -24.69
N ASN A 195 0.51 26.57 -25.12
CA ASN A 195 0.18 27.97 -24.91
C ASN A 195 0.97 28.85 -25.91
N ALA A 196 1.09 30.16 -25.64
CA ALA A 196 1.83 31.11 -26.49
C ALA A 196 3.37 31.09 -26.32
N TYR A 197 3.94 30.01 -25.77
CA TYR A 197 5.37 29.82 -25.50
C TYR A 197 5.81 28.39 -25.86
N ASP A 198 7.09 28.08 -25.71
CA ASP A 198 7.60 26.72 -25.81
C ASP A 198 7.19 25.88 -24.58
N ASN A 199 6.70 24.67 -24.85
CA ASN A 199 6.32 23.66 -23.86
C ASN A 199 7.02 22.35 -24.22
N PHE A 200 7.59 21.64 -23.26
CA PHE A 200 8.32 20.38 -23.49
C PHE A 200 7.79 19.24 -22.63
N VAL A 201 7.86 18.01 -23.13
CA VAL A 201 7.76 16.83 -22.25
C VAL A 201 8.98 16.85 -21.31
N PHE A 202 8.74 16.62 -20.02
CA PHE A 202 9.81 16.39 -19.05
C PHE A 202 10.10 14.90 -18.96
N ASP A 203 9.06 14.11 -18.63
CA ASP A 203 9.07 12.65 -18.58
C ASP A 203 7.61 12.13 -18.52
N MET A 204 7.38 10.82 -18.67
CA MET A 204 6.07 10.18 -18.54
C MET A 204 6.13 8.82 -17.83
N LEU A 205 5.30 8.68 -16.80
CA LEU A 205 5.10 7.45 -16.02
C LEU A 205 3.69 6.89 -16.27
N VAL A 206 3.55 5.57 -16.31
CA VAL A 206 2.24 4.88 -16.28
C VAL A 206 2.18 3.97 -15.05
N THR A 207 1.14 4.14 -14.23
CA THR A 207 0.96 3.32 -13.02
C THR A 207 0.31 1.97 -13.35
N PRO A 208 0.42 0.94 -12.48
CA PRO A 208 -0.30 -0.33 -12.62
C PRO A 208 -1.84 -0.21 -12.65
N ASN A 209 -2.42 0.97 -12.33
CA ASN A 209 -3.84 1.26 -12.51
C ASN A 209 -4.18 1.80 -13.92
N ASN A 210 -3.21 1.86 -14.83
CA ASN A 210 -3.28 2.50 -16.16
C ASN A 210 -3.61 4.01 -16.06
N GLU A 211 -3.11 4.69 -15.02
CA GLU A 211 -3.11 6.15 -14.90
C GLU A 211 -1.80 6.71 -15.49
N ILE A 212 -1.92 7.73 -16.33
CA ILE A 212 -0.82 8.27 -17.13
C ILE A 212 -0.37 9.59 -16.51
N HIS A 213 0.82 9.64 -15.95
CA HIS A 213 1.42 10.81 -15.33
C HIS A 213 2.40 11.46 -16.30
N LEU A 214 2.05 12.61 -16.87
CA LEU A 214 2.87 13.33 -17.83
C LEU A 214 3.46 14.60 -17.21
N GLY A 215 4.79 14.65 -17.13
CA GLY A 215 5.54 15.85 -16.78
C GLY A 215 5.66 16.78 -17.99
N VAL A 216 5.35 18.06 -17.79
CA VAL A 216 5.45 19.12 -18.81
C VAL A 216 6.22 20.30 -18.25
N LEU A 217 7.34 20.65 -18.90
CA LEU A 217 8.02 21.93 -18.70
C LEU A 217 7.31 23.00 -19.53
N TYR A 218 6.83 24.06 -18.88
CA TYR A 218 6.08 25.15 -19.54
C TYR A 218 6.57 26.53 -19.11
N ARG A 219 6.33 27.54 -19.97
CA ARG A 219 6.65 28.97 -19.70
C ARG A 219 5.42 29.85 -19.82
N GLY A 220 5.44 30.98 -19.09
CA GLY A 220 4.31 31.92 -19.08
C GLY A 220 3.07 31.36 -18.39
N SER A 221 1.87 31.63 -18.92
CA SER A 221 0.63 31.09 -18.36
C SER A 221 0.08 29.96 -19.23
N LEU A 222 -0.19 28.82 -18.61
CA LEU A 222 -0.80 27.64 -19.24
C LEU A 222 -2.26 27.52 -18.77
N GLU A 223 -3.21 27.21 -19.67
CA GLU A 223 -4.60 26.92 -19.27
C GLU A 223 -4.81 25.39 -19.25
N PHE A 224 -4.98 24.81 -18.05
CA PHE A 224 -5.16 23.37 -17.87
C PHE A 224 -6.39 23.08 -17.01
N GLN A 225 -7.23 22.13 -17.43
CA GLN A 225 -8.55 21.82 -16.82
C GLN A 225 -9.51 23.04 -16.62
N GLY A 226 -9.20 24.22 -17.18
CA GLY A 226 -9.93 25.47 -16.99
C GLY A 226 -9.39 26.37 -15.88
N GLU A 227 -8.24 26.01 -15.30
CA GLU A 227 -7.44 26.82 -14.37
C GLU A 227 -6.21 27.40 -15.10
N ILE A 228 -5.59 28.44 -14.55
CA ILE A 228 -4.47 29.15 -15.19
C ILE A 228 -3.21 29.01 -14.33
N LEU A 229 -2.29 28.17 -14.79
CA LEU A 229 -1.05 27.81 -14.10
C LEU A 229 0.06 28.85 -14.42
N PRO A 230 0.77 29.42 -13.44
CA PRO A 230 1.69 30.55 -13.66
C PRO A 230 3.18 30.17 -13.58
N ALA A 231 3.85 29.98 -14.73
CA ALA A 231 5.30 29.85 -14.82
C ALA A 231 6.04 31.20 -14.98
N ALA A 232 7.33 31.21 -14.62
CA ALA A 232 8.25 32.31 -14.88
C ALA A 232 8.92 32.23 -16.27
N GLU A 233 9.83 33.17 -16.56
CA GLU A 233 10.59 33.19 -17.82
C GLU A 233 11.59 32.02 -17.95
N GLN A 234 12.00 31.36 -16.86
CA GLN A 234 12.94 30.22 -16.88
C GLN A 234 12.26 28.85 -16.95
N GLY A 235 10.93 28.78 -16.96
CA GLY A 235 10.18 27.53 -16.96
C GLY A 235 9.69 27.09 -15.58
N SER A 236 8.74 26.17 -15.55
CA SER A 236 8.19 25.50 -14.37
C SER A 236 7.58 24.16 -14.79
N ILE A 237 7.41 23.22 -13.86
CA ILE A 237 6.85 21.89 -14.17
C ILE A 237 5.37 21.84 -13.79
N MET A 238 4.56 21.21 -14.65
CA MET A 238 3.26 20.63 -14.33
C MET A 238 3.39 19.11 -14.48
N ILE A 239 2.91 18.33 -13.51
CA ILE A 239 2.67 16.90 -13.71
C ILE A 239 1.16 16.72 -13.81
N ALA A 240 0.68 16.25 -14.96
CA ALA A 240 -0.74 16.05 -15.24
C ALA A 240 -1.07 14.55 -15.31
N THR A 241 -2.04 14.11 -14.52
CA THR A 241 -2.57 12.74 -14.55
C THR A 241 -3.73 12.64 -15.53
N PHE A 242 -3.68 11.67 -16.45
CA PHE A 242 -4.75 11.31 -17.37
C PHE A 242 -5.23 9.89 -17.12
N ASN A 243 -6.49 9.61 -17.43
CA ASN A 243 -7.00 8.23 -17.47
C ASN A 243 -6.60 7.52 -18.78
N GLU A 244 -6.80 6.19 -18.82
CA GLU A 244 -6.59 5.32 -20.00
C GLU A 244 -7.25 5.84 -21.31
N GLY A 245 -8.27 6.70 -21.19
CA GLY A 245 -9.02 7.33 -22.28
C GLY A 245 -8.50 8.71 -22.73
N GLY A 246 -7.46 9.25 -22.09
CA GLY A 246 -6.89 10.57 -22.38
C GLY A 246 -7.65 11.74 -21.76
N GLU A 247 -8.53 11.50 -20.79
CA GLU A 247 -9.21 12.57 -20.05
C GLU A 247 -8.36 12.99 -18.83
N PRO A 248 -8.06 14.29 -18.61
CA PRO A 248 -7.25 14.75 -17.49
C PRO A 248 -8.02 14.66 -16.15
N VAL A 249 -7.40 14.01 -15.17
CA VAL A 249 -7.96 13.68 -13.85
C VAL A 249 -7.51 14.69 -12.80
N SER A 250 -6.20 14.87 -12.66
CA SER A 250 -5.53 15.64 -11.61
C SER A 250 -4.26 16.32 -12.14
N HIS A 251 -3.71 17.28 -11.41
CA HIS A 251 -2.39 17.83 -11.68
C HIS A 251 -1.72 18.39 -10.42
N VAL A 252 -0.38 18.40 -10.40
CA VAL A 252 0.42 19.19 -9.47
C VAL A 252 1.30 20.16 -10.25
N GLU A 253 1.49 21.37 -9.71
CA GLU A 253 2.41 22.37 -10.26
C GLU A 253 3.63 22.59 -9.35
N LEU A 254 4.76 22.90 -9.98
CA LEU A 254 6.04 23.22 -9.36
C LEU A 254 6.57 24.52 -9.95
N VAL A 255 6.23 25.64 -9.30
CA VAL A 255 6.53 27.00 -9.78
C VAL A 255 7.85 27.51 -9.23
N THR A 256 8.75 27.91 -10.12
CA THR A 256 10.06 28.53 -9.80
C THR A 256 10.24 29.85 -10.55
N GLN A 257 11.16 30.71 -10.08
CA GLN A 257 11.59 31.91 -10.81
C GLN A 257 12.95 31.75 -11.49
N ASP A 258 13.82 30.89 -10.96
CA ASP A 258 15.21 30.73 -11.39
C ASP A 258 15.41 29.52 -12.34
N GLY A 259 14.45 28.59 -12.37
CA GLY A 259 14.37 27.52 -13.39
C GLY A 259 14.52 26.09 -12.85
N ILE A 260 14.15 25.14 -13.71
CA ILE A 260 14.35 23.69 -13.59
C ILE A 260 14.97 23.24 -14.92
N GLU A 261 16.00 22.40 -14.87
CA GLU A 261 16.64 21.83 -16.07
C GLU A 261 15.76 20.72 -16.68
N SER A 262 15.95 20.42 -17.97
CA SER A 262 15.21 19.37 -18.68
C SER A 262 15.78 17.95 -18.43
N VAL A 263 16.09 17.62 -17.16
CA VAL A 263 16.65 16.32 -16.72
C VAL A 263 16.15 15.93 -15.33
N GLY A 264 15.98 14.63 -15.11
CA GLY A 264 15.24 14.01 -14.00
C GLY A 264 14.09 13.15 -14.54
N GLY A 265 13.32 12.51 -13.64
CA GLY A 265 12.28 11.56 -14.01
C GLY A 265 11.11 11.46 -13.03
N LEU A 266 10.06 10.74 -13.45
CA LEU A 266 8.82 10.45 -12.73
C LEU A 266 8.75 8.97 -12.39
N CYS A 267 8.78 8.64 -11.09
CA CYS A 267 8.94 7.27 -10.64
C CYS A 267 7.85 6.86 -9.65
N GLN A 268 7.58 5.55 -9.53
CA GLN A 268 6.66 4.96 -8.56
C GLN A 268 7.32 3.78 -7.85
N ASP A 269 7.17 3.68 -6.54
CA ASP A 269 7.66 2.54 -5.74
C ASP A 269 6.63 1.40 -5.62
N GLY A 270 7.06 0.27 -5.06
CA GLY A 270 6.23 -0.94 -4.91
C GLY A 270 4.97 -0.78 -4.03
N VAL A 271 4.90 0.27 -3.20
CA VAL A 271 3.68 0.64 -2.44
C VAL A 271 2.82 1.70 -3.15
N GLY A 272 3.22 2.15 -4.33
CA GLY A 272 2.45 3.02 -5.21
C GLY A 272 2.64 4.52 -4.98
N GLN A 273 3.61 4.95 -4.17
CA GLN A 273 3.92 6.37 -4.00
C GLN A 273 4.65 6.90 -5.25
N THR A 274 4.14 7.99 -5.82
CA THR A 274 4.71 8.65 -6.99
C THR A 274 5.67 9.79 -6.62
N TYR A 275 6.77 9.92 -7.34
CA TYR A 275 7.87 10.85 -7.10
C TYR A 275 8.21 11.66 -8.35
N LEU A 276 8.64 12.91 -8.14
CA LEU A 276 9.38 13.70 -9.11
C LEU A 276 10.83 13.77 -8.64
N THR A 277 11.77 13.51 -9.56
CA THR A 277 13.16 13.94 -9.43
C THR A 277 13.44 15.02 -10.48
N ALA A 278 14.15 16.07 -10.11
CA ALA A 278 14.48 17.16 -11.02
C ALA A 278 15.72 17.92 -10.58
N THR A 279 16.40 18.58 -11.51
CA THR A 279 17.53 19.47 -11.22
C THR A 279 17.06 20.93 -11.21
N TYR A 280 17.22 21.65 -10.10
CA TYR A 280 16.65 23.00 -9.92
C TYR A 280 17.69 24.07 -9.56
N ARG A 281 17.32 25.33 -9.80
CA ARG A 281 18.11 26.52 -9.45
C ARG A 281 17.36 27.42 -8.46
N GLY A 282 18.12 28.15 -7.62
CA GLY A 282 17.60 29.25 -6.80
C GLY A 282 16.71 28.82 -5.64
N GLU A 283 15.62 29.56 -5.39
CA GLU A 283 14.64 29.29 -4.33
C GLU A 283 13.36 28.65 -4.91
N ILE A 284 12.90 27.53 -4.33
CA ILE A 284 11.70 26.80 -4.78
C ILE A 284 10.82 26.38 -3.59
N LEU A 285 9.49 26.45 -3.76
CA LEU A 285 8.51 26.17 -2.70
C LEU A 285 7.58 25.03 -3.14
N ILE A 286 7.54 23.95 -2.35
CA ILE A 286 6.92 22.68 -2.72
C ILE A 286 6.07 22.20 -1.54
N GLY A 287 4.75 22.33 -1.64
CA GLY A 287 3.85 22.18 -0.49
C GLY A 287 4.21 23.19 0.61
N GLU A 288 4.63 22.70 1.78
CA GLU A 288 5.16 23.53 2.88
C GLU A 288 6.70 23.65 2.89
N ALA A 289 7.42 22.90 2.05
CA ALA A 289 8.89 22.87 2.02
C ALA A 289 9.47 24.01 1.16
N LEU A 290 10.26 24.89 1.77
CA LEU A 290 11.11 25.85 1.07
C LEU A 290 12.50 25.24 0.91
N LEU A 291 12.91 24.97 -0.33
CA LEU A 291 14.23 24.48 -0.70
C LEU A 291 15.01 25.61 -1.39
N ILE A 292 16.32 25.63 -1.18
CA ILE A 292 17.21 26.67 -1.69
C ILE A 292 18.48 25.97 -2.16
N SER A 293 18.81 26.11 -3.44
CA SER A 293 20.03 25.56 -4.00
C SER A 293 21.26 26.27 -3.44
N GLU A 294 22.29 25.51 -3.09
CA GLU A 294 23.64 26.03 -2.88
C GLU A 294 24.42 25.95 -4.22
N GLY A 295 25.23 26.96 -4.54
CA GLY A 295 25.99 26.95 -5.79
C GLY A 295 25.20 27.35 -7.05
N GLU A 296 25.11 26.45 -8.03
CA GLU A 296 24.53 26.66 -9.37
C GLU A 296 23.32 25.77 -9.68
N THR A 297 23.29 24.49 -9.27
CA THR A 297 22.12 23.58 -9.29
C THR A 297 22.16 22.58 -8.13
N ASP A 298 20.97 22.23 -7.62
CA ASP A 298 20.75 21.14 -6.66
C ASP A 298 19.84 20.06 -7.26
N ILE A 299 19.94 18.85 -6.70
CA ILE A 299 18.97 17.77 -6.90
C ILE A 299 17.75 17.99 -6.01
N LEU A 300 16.56 18.02 -6.60
CA LEU A 300 15.26 17.95 -5.96
C LEU A 300 14.71 16.52 -6.06
N VAL A 301 14.17 16.00 -4.95
CA VAL A 301 13.25 14.86 -4.96
C VAL A 301 12.01 15.21 -4.16
N ALA A 302 10.82 14.95 -4.72
CA ALA A 302 9.54 15.24 -4.07
C ALA A 302 8.48 14.18 -4.34
N ALA A 303 7.82 13.72 -3.27
CA ALA A 303 6.67 12.83 -3.35
C ALA A 303 5.38 13.64 -3.57
N TYR A 304 4.49 13.16 -4.43
CA TYR A 304 3.19 13.78 -4.70
C TYR A 304 2.07 12.73 -4.79
N GLN A 305 0.84 13.13 -4.50
CA GLN A 305 -0.34 12.27 -4.65
C GLN A 305 -1.57 13.09 -5.06
N GLY A 306 -2.20 12.73 -6.18
CA GLY A 306 -3.36 13.44 -6.72
C GLY A 306 -3.02 14.88 -7.13
N ASN A 307 -3.44 15.85 -6.30
CA ASN A 307 -3.21 17.29 -6.51
C ASN A 307 -2.30 17.92 -5.42
N GLU A 308 -1.67 17.13 -4.55
CA GLU A 308 -0.90 17.63 -3.40
C GLU A 308 0.53 17.07 -3.36
N TRP A 309 1.47 17.89 -2.90
CA TRP A 309 2.86 17.50 -2.61
C TRP A 309 2.95 16.94 -1.19
N THR A 310 3.34 15.68 -1.04
CA THR A 310 3.42 14.97 0.25
C THR A 310 4.65 15.40 1.04
N TRP A 311 5.82 15.43 0.39
CA TRP A 311 7.07 15.93 0.95
C TRP A 311 8.05 16.32 -0.17
N ALA A 312 9.07 17.13 0.15
CA ALA A 312 10.17 17.45 -0.76
C ALA A 312 11.49 17.59 0.00
N LEU A 313 12.59 17.18 -0.63
CA LEU A 313 13.95 17.24 -0.11
C LEU A 313 14.95 17.71 -1.18
N SER A 314 16.13 18.18 -0.74
CA SER A 314 17.24 18.63 -1.59
C SER A 314 18.49 17.80 -1.33
N GLY A 315 19.38 17.74 -2.31
CA GLY A 315 20.75 17.26 -2.19
C GLY A 315 21.68 18.06 -3.10
N GLY A 316 22.78 18.58 -2.56
CA GLY A 316 23.60 19.56 -3.27
C GLY A 316 24.83 20.03 -2.51
N GLY A 317 25.67 20.79 -3.19
CA GLY A 317 26.93 21.35 -2.71
C GLY A 317 27.11 22.81 -3.13
N PRO A 318 28.34 23.34 -3.20
CA PRO A 318 28.60 24.71 -3.63
C PRO A 318 28.85 24.83 -5.15
N TYR A 319 28.41 23.86 -5.96
CA TYR A 319 28.76 23.72 -7.38
C TYR A 319 27.53 23.35 -8.25
N GLU A 320 27.59 22.27 -9.04
CA GLU A 320 26.56 21.83 -9.96
C GLU A 320 26.33 20.34 -9.71
N GLU A 321 25.22 20.04 -9.08
CA GLU A 321 24.69 18.69 -8.90
C GLU A 321 23.46 18.52 -9.79
N ARG A 322 23.33 17.37 -10.48
CA ARG A 322 22.16 17.05 -11.30
C ARG A 322 21.69 15.62 -11.08
N VAL A 323 20.38 15.42 -11.16
CA VAL A 323 19.74 14.11 -11.30
C VAL A 323 19.35 13.93 -12.76
N TRP A 324 19.62 12.74 -13.29
CA TRP A 324 19.29 12.38 -14.66
C TRP A 324 18.04 11.51 -14.72
N ASP A 325 17.93 10.50 -13.84
CA ASP A 325 16.89 9.46 -13.87
C ASP A 325 16.66 8.86 -12.47
N CYS A 326 15.55 8.14 -12.29
CA CYS A 326 15.19 7.44 -11.06
C CYS A 326 14.53 6.07 -11.30
N SER A 327 14.50 5.24 -10.26
CA SER A 327 13.79 3.96 -10.28
C SER A 327 13.18 3.66 -8.90
N GLY A 328 11.96 3.13 -8.89
CA GLY A 328 11.27 2.76 -7.67
C GLY A 328 11.88 1.54 -7.00
N SER A 329 11.97 1.55 -5.67
CA SER A 329 12.26 0.35 -4.89
C SER A 329 11.04 -0.60 -4.94
N PRO A 330 11.25 -1.93 -5.11
CA PRO A 330 10.15 -2.90 -5.12
C PRO A 330 9.45 -3.03 -3.76
N THR A 331 10.06 -2.54 -2.67
CA THR A 331 9.44 -2.51 -1.34
C THR A 331 8.91 -1.11 -0.99
N GLN A 332 9.77 -0.10 -0.95
CA GLN A 332 9.40 1.29 -0.66
C GLN A 332 10.55 2.27 -0.95
N GLY A 333 10.21 3.49 -1.37
CA GLY A 333 11.20 4.54 -1.63
C GLY A 333 11.83 4.48 -3.03
N LEU A 334 12.92 5.22 -3.22
CA LEU A 334 13.42 5.59 -4.53
C LEU A 334 14.94 5.50 -4.63
N SER A 335 15.42 4.99 -5.76
CA SER A 335 16.82 5.05 -6.20
C SER A 335 16.95 6.13 -7.27
N ILE A 336 18.02 6.94 -7.24
CA ILE A 336 18.27 7.99 -8.25
C ILE A 336 19.70 7.92 -8.78
N VAL A 337 19.91 8.28 -10.06
CA VAL A 337 21.24 8.48 -10.65
C VAL A 337 21.48 9.92 -11.07
N GLY A 338 22.73 10.35 -10.96
CA GLY A 338 23.10 11.73 -11.19
C GLY A 338 24.59 11.96 -11.36
N GLU A 339 24.94 13.24 -11.30
CA GLU A 339 26.30 13.76 -11.34
C GLU A 339 26.50 14.82 -10.24
N PHE A 340 27.73 14.93 -9.70
CA PHE A 340 28.09 15.96 -8.72
C PHE A 340 29.46 16.58 -9.03
N VAL A 341 29.69 17.79 -8.53
CA VAL A 341 30.96 18.51 -8.72
C VAL A 341 31.51 18.99 -7.37
N GLY A 342 32.77 18.66 -7.08
CA GLY A 342 33.36 19.06 -5.81
C GLY A 342 32.75 18.27 -4.64
N ASN A 343 32.02 18.92 -3.73
CA ASN A 343 31.52 18.31 -2.50
C ASN A 343 30.04 18.60 -2.23
N ALA A 344 29.19 17.59 -2.34
CA ALA A 344 27.75 17.67 -2.12
C ALA A 344 27.33 16.98 -0.80
N SER A 345 26.16 17.36 -0.28
CA SER A 345 25.59 16.85 0.97
C SER A 345 24.16 16.35 0.77
N PHE A 346 23.88 15.17 1.31
CA PHE A 346 22.67 14.38 1.10
C PHE A 346 22.15 13.94 2.47
N GLY A 347 21.48 14.85 3.18
CA GLY A 347 21.02 14.64 4.55
C GLY A 347 22.17 14.42 5.54
N ALA A 348 22.36 13.18 5.98
CA ALA A 348 23.48 12.77 6.84
C ALA A 348 24.76 12.38 6.06
N HIS A 349 24.64 12.17 4.75
CA HIS A 349 25.70 11.68 3.87
C HIS A 349 26.36 12.85 3.12
N SER A 350 27.61 12.68 2.64
CA SER A 350 28.27 13.69 1.80
C SER A 350 29.37 13.07 0.93
N THR A 351 29.61 13.68 -0.24
CA THR A 351 30.61 13.20 -1.21
C THR A 351 32.01 13.75 -0.91
N SER A 352 33.05 13.06 -1.40
CA SER A 352 34.42 13.55 -1.32
C SER A 352 34.70 14.62 -2.39
N SER A 353 35.40 15.68 -2.02
CA SER A 353 35.77 16.79 -2.92
C SER A 353 36.44 16.35 -4.23
N SER A 354 35.68 16.32 -5.33
CA SER A 354 36.21 16.12 -6.68
C SER A 354 36.80 17.42 -7.28
N GLN A 355 37.35 17.29 -8.49
CA GLN A 355 37.72 18.37 -9.42
C GLN A 355 37.13 18.14 -10.83
N SER A 356 36.46 17.01 -11.05
CA SER A 356 35.71 16.60 -12.22
C SER A 356 34.20 16.64 -11.92
N VAL A 357 33.41 16.26 -12.92
CA VAL A 357 32.05 15.74 -12.74
C VAL A 357 32.20 14.26 -12.42
N ASP A 358 31.65 13.82 -11.29
CA ASP A 358 31.72 12.44 -10.81
C ASP A 358 30.29 11.86 -10.67
N MET A 359 30.10 10.55 -10.87
CA MET A 359 28.76 9.96 -10.85
C MET A 359 28.21 9.72 -9.44
N LEU A 360 26.89 9.86 -9.29
CA LEU A 360 26.14 9.65 -8.05
C LEU A 360 25.07 8.57 -8.24
N LEU A 361 24.95 7.69 -7.24
CA LEU A 361 23.77 6.87 -6.96
C LEU A 361 23.26 7.26 -5.56
N GLY A 362 21.98 7.55 -5.40
CA GLY A 362 21.37 7.92 -4.12
C GLY A 362 20.15 7.07 -3.80
N LEU A 363 20.06 6.55 -2.57
CA LEU A 363 18.90 5.79 -2.10
C LEU A 363 18.09 6.62 -1.08
N ILE A 364 16.77 6.61 -1.21
CA ILE A 364 15.84 7.51 -0.52
C ILE A 364 14.66 6.72 0.03
N SER A 365 14.29 6.92 1.29
CA SER A 365 13.11 6.30 1.90
C SER A 365 11.80 6.92 1.41
N SER A 366 10.73 6.13 1.43
CA SER A 366 9.32 6.57 1.26
C SER A 366 8.91 7.72 2.18
N SER A 367 9.57 7.85 3.33
CA SER A 367 9.39 8.90 4.34
C SER A 367 10.17 10.20 4.06
N GLY A 368 10.93 10.29 2.96
CA GLY A 368 11.64 11.51 2.57
C GLY A 368 12.98 11.73 3.26
N ALA A 369 13.77 10.67 3.43
CA ALA A 369 15.13 10.75 3.95
C ALA A 369 16.14 10.05 3.02
N TRP A 370 17.33 10.64 2.85
CA TRP A 370 18.47 9.96 2.24
C TRP A 370 18.90 8.79 3.13
N SER A 371 18.88 7.57 2.58
CA SER A 371 19.25 6.32 3.26
C SER A 371 20.73 5.98 3.05
N SER A 372 21.24 6.20 1.83
CA SER A 372 22.65 6.05 1.48
C SER A 372 22.99 6.83 0.21
N ILE A 373 24.28 6.97 -0.08
CA ILE A 373 24.80 7.37 -1.38
C ILE A 373 25.98 6.47 -1.75
N ALA A 374 26.11 6.17 -3.04
CA ALA A 374 27.30 5.56 -3.63
C ALA A 374 27.83 6.48 -4.74
N THR A 375 29.14 6.46 -4.96
CA THR A 375 29.82 7.31 -5.96
C THR A 375 30.95 6.54 -6.61
N ALA A 376 31.15 6.75 -7.91
CA ALA A 376 32.31 6.27 -8.64
C ALA A 376 32.93 7.44 -9.42
N SER A 377 34.25 7.41 -9.63
CA SER A 377 34.95 8.47 -10.34
C SER A 377 36.28 8.02 -10.94
N GLY A 378 36.74 8.81 -11.91
CA GLY A 378 37.87 8.50 -12.76
C GLY A 378 38.82 9.68 -12.97
N VAL A 379 39.19 9.87 -14.23
CA VAL A 379 40.02 11.01 -14.69
C VAL A 379 39.29 11.91 -15.70
N GLY A 380 38.05 11.58 -16.05
CA GLY A 380 37.23 12.26 -17.05
C GLY A 380 36.09 13.07 -16.44
N VAL A 381 35.00 13.12 -17.20
CA VAL A 381 33.65 13.52 -16.78
C VAL A 381 32.85 12.23 -16.72
N ASP A 382 32.37 11.88 -15.53
CA ASP A 382 31.68 10.63 -15.23
C ASP A 382 30.24 10.94 -14.82
N ARG A 383 29.24 10.39 -15.52
CA ARG A 383 27.81 10.60 -15.26
C ARG A 383 27.08 9.27 -15.25
N ALA A 384 26.19 9.04 -14.28
CA ALA A 384 25.18 8.00 -14.40
C ALA A 384 23.87 8.65 -14.89
N THR A 385 23.30 8.13 -15.97
CA THR A 385 22.22 8.79 -16.73
C THR A 385 20.94 7.96 -16.88
N GLY A 386 20.97 6.66 -16.58
CA GLY A 386 19.79 5.79 -16.55
C GLY A 386 19.90 4.72 -15.45
N ILE A 387 18.77 4.34 -14.84
CA ILE A 387 18.70 3.41 -13.72
C ILE A 387 17.45 2.53 -13.77
N VAL A 388 17.61 1.24 -13.48
CA VAL A 388 16.51 0.32 -13.18
C VAL A 388 16.79 -0.51 -11.94
N THR A 389 15.73 -0.77 -11.18
CA THR A 389 15.73 -1.67 -10.03
C THR A 389 14.95 -2.93 -10.39
N ASN A 390 15.49 -4.12 -10.12
CA ASN A 390 14.78 -5.40 -10.31
C ASN A 390 13.77 -5.64 -9.16
N ILE A 391 13.06 -6.77 -9.18
CA ILE A 391 12.09 -7.12 -8.11
C ILE A 391 12.79 -7.43 -6.77
N GLN A 392 14.08 -7.75 -6.80
CA GLN A 392 14.95 -8.00 -5.66
C GLN A 392 15.40 -6.71 -4.95
N GLY A 393 15.48 -5.59 -5.66
CA GLY A 393 16.03 -4.33 -5.14
C GLY A 393 17.47 -4.05 -5.56
N ASP A 394 18.09 -4.92 -6.37
CA ASP A 394 19.36 -4.62 -7.03
C ASP A 394 19.16 -3.63 -8.17
N ILE A 395 20.18 -2.82 -8.36
CA ILE A 395 20.17 -1.67 -9.25
C ILE A 395 21.11 -1.94 -10.41
N THR A 396 20.60 -1.94 -11.63
CA THR A 396 21.43 -1.77 -12.83
C THR A 396 21.39 -0.31 -13.24
N LEU A 397 22.54 0.27 -13.54
CA LEU A 397 22.67 1.65 -13.99
C LEU A 397 23.63 1.77 -15.17
N THR A 398 23.43 2.82 -15.95
CA THR A 398 24.23 3.15 -17.13
C THR A 398 24.65 4.62 -17.11
N GLY A 399 25.62 4.97 -17.96
CA GLY A 399 26.14 6.32 -18.00
C GLY A 399 27.25 6.55 -19.02
N THR A 400 27.79 7.76 -18.99
CA THR A 400 28.90 8.21 -19.85
C THR A 400 30.17 8.43 -19.05
N SER A 401 31.32 8.03 -19.58
CA SER A 401 32.63 8.50 -19.12
C SER A 401 33.48 9.02 -20.27
N THR A 402 34.15 10.16 -20.08
CA THR A 402 35.20 10.66 -21.00
C THR A 402 36.59 10.10 -20.66
N GLY A 403 36.69 8.97 -19.93
CA GLY A 403 38.00 8.48 -19.49
C GLY A 403 38.00 7.11 -18.81
N GLY A 404 39.05 6.86 -18.04
CA GLY A 404 39.12 5.69 -17.17
C GLY A 404 38.44 5.98 -15.83
N ILE A 405 37.38 5.22 -15.53
CA ILE A 405 36.58 5.27 -14.30
C ILE A 405 36.80 3.98 -13.48
N MET A 406 36.67 4.08 -12.15
CA MET A 406 36.73 2.93 -11.24
C MET A 406 35.38 2.77 -10.53
N ILE A 407 34.70 1.64 -10.77
CA ILE A 407 33.39 1.31 -10.21
C ILE A 407 33.55 0.00 -9.43
N GLY A 408 33.40 0.03 -8.10
CA GLY A 408 33.75 -1.10 -7.25
C GLY A 408 35.24 -1.45 -7.36
N ASP A 409 35.54 -2.73 -7.63
CA ASP A 409 36.89 -3.20 -7.98
C ASP A 409 37.19 -3.14 -9.49
N ASP A 410 36.20 -2.86 -10.34
CA ASP A 410 36.35 -2.81 -11.79
C ASP A 410 36.96 -1.48 -12.25
N ASN A 411 38.04 -1.58 -13.03
CA ASN A 411 38.75 -0.43 -13.62
C ASN A 411 38.44 -0.39 -15.13
N LEU A 412 37.47 0.43 -15.51
CA LEU A 412 37.14 0.66 -16.92
C LEU A 412 38.19 1.56 -17.58
N SER A 413 38.35 1.43 -18.89
CA SER A 413 39.36 2.20 -19.65
C SER A 413 38.78 2.82 -20.90
N ASP A 414 38.72 4.16 -20.92
CA ASP A 414 38.97 5.04 -22.07
C ASP A 414 39.35 4.27 -23.35
N LEU A 415 38.38 4.02 -24.23
CA LEU A 415 38.50 3.09 -25.36
C LEU A 415 39.20 3.73 -26.57
N ASP A 416 39.20 5.06 -26.68
CA ASP A 416 39.77 5.80 -27.80
C ASP A 416 41.02 6.66 -27.44
N GLY A 417 41.15 7.07 -26.17
CA GLY A 417 42.24 7.89 -25.62
C GLY A 417 41.99 9.39 -25.58
N VAL A 418 40.74 9.87 -25.71
CA VAL A 418 40.36 11.28 -25.93
C VAL A 418 39.41 11.80 -24.85
N ASN A 419 39.98 12.13 -23.70
CA ASN A 419 39.26 12.83 -22.62
C ASN A 419 38.95 14.29 -22.99
N ASP A 420 37.81 14.50 -23.66
CA ASP A 420 37.09 15.77 -23.81
C ASP A 420 35.55 15.56 -23.87
N ASP A 421 34.78 16.64 -23.74
CA ASP A 421 33.31 16.62 -23.57
C ASP A 421 32.51 16.15 -24.81
N MET A 422 33.13 15.49 -25.79
CA MET A 422 32.54 15.09 -27.07
C MET A 422 32.97 13.68 -27.53
N HIS A 423 33.60 12.89 -26.66
CA HIS A 423 33.99 11.50 -26.90
C HIS A 423 33.66 10.70 -25.63
N ASN A 424 32.37 10.58 -25.33
CA ASN A 424 31.85 9.73 -24.27
C ASN A 424 31.90 8.26 -24.69
N ASP A 425 32.45 7.40 -23.83
CA ASP A 425 32.20 5.96 -23.83
C ASP A 425 31.03 5.64 -22.88
N ILE A 426 30.26 4.60 -23.19
CA ILE A 426 29.18 4.08 -22.35
C ILE A 426 29.77 3.19 -21.23
N PHE A 427 29.24 3.30 -20.02
CA PHE A 427 29.38 2.24 -19.01
C PHE A 427 28.03 1.64 -18.61
N LEU A 428 28.07 0.41 -18.14
CA LEU A 428 26.95 -0.33 -17.57
C LEU A 428 27.46 -1.03 -16.30
N ALA A 429 26.74 -0.89 -15.19
CA ALA A 429 27.14 -1.43 -13.90
C ALA A 429 25.94 -1.93 -13.08
N SER A 430 26.20 -2.83 -12.14
CA SER A 430 25.22 -3.36 -11.21
C SER A 430 25.67 -3.14 -9.76
N TYR A 431 24.71 -2.79 -8.90
CA TYR A 431 24.88 -2.46 -7.49
C TYR A 431 23.82 -3.22 -6.68
N LEU A 432 24.25 -4.05 -5.74
CA LEU A 432 23.40 -5.00 -5.04
C LEU A 432 22.64 -4.34 -3.89
N GLN A 433 21.51 -4.94 -3.49
CA GLN A 433 20.70 -4.49 -2.34
C GLN A 433 21.53 -4.37 -1.05
N ASN A 434 22.53 -5.23 -0.85
CA ASN A 434 23.48 -5.20 0.28
C ASN A 434 24.46 -3.99 0.28
N GLY A 435 24.37 -3.11 -0.72
CA GLY A 435 25.14 -1.86 -0.82
C GLY A 435 26.52 -2.00 -1.46
N THR A 436 26.83 -3.13 -2.10
CA THR A 436 28.10 -3.38 -2.80
C THR A 436 27.96 -3.29 -4.32
N TRP A 437 29.05 -2.89 -5.00
CA TRP A 437 29.11 -2.97 -6.46
C TRP A 437 29.28 -4.42 -6.90
N ALA A 438 28.36 -4.90 -7.72
CA ALA A 438 28.44 -6.23 -8.31
C ALA A 438 29.53 -6.27 -9.40
N TRP A 439 29.41 -5.41 -10.41
CA TRP A 439 30.26 -5.41 -11.60
C TRP A 439 30.09 -4.11 -12.39
N ALA A 440 31.08 -3.81 -13.24
CA ALA A 440 30.95 -2.79 -14.29
C ALA A 440 31.67 -3.19 -15.57
N ILE A 441 31.12 -2.75 -16.71
CA ILE A 441 31.73 -2.86 -18.05
C ILE A 441 31.65 -1.53 -18.81
N SER A 442 32.48 -1.40 -19.85
CA SER A 442 32.46 -0.26 -20.79
C SER A 442 32.21 -0.73 -22.23
N ALA A 443 31.51 0.08 -23.00
CA ALA A 443 31.20 -0.12 -24.42
C ALA A 443 31.28 1.23 -25.15
N GLY A 444 31.78 1.26 -26.39
CA GLY A 444 31.99 2.53 -27.09
C GLY A 444 33.10 2.48 -28.14
N GLY A 445 33.70 3.63 -28.45
CA GLY A 445 34.63 3.74 -29.57
C GLY A 445 35.16 5.14 -29.82
N ALA A 446 35.74 5.36 -31.01
CA ALA A 446 36.40 6.62 -31.38
C ALA A 446 35.42 7.70 -31.88
N GLY A 447 34.36 7.91 -31.10
CA GLY A 447 33.27 8.86 -31.33
C GLY A 447 32.50 9.05 -30.04
N ASN A 448 31.40 9.79 -30.09
CA ASN A 448 30.51 10.00 -28.95
C ASN A 448 29.41 8.93 -28.95
N ASP A 449 29.39 8.07 -27.93
CA ASP A 449 28.39 7.02 -27.72
C ASP A 449 27.72 7.26 -26.34
N GLU A 450 26.40 7.46 -26.30
CA GLU A 450 25.68 7.97 -25.12
C GLU A 450 24.39 7.16 -24.84
N PRO A 451 24.20 6.60 -23.63
CA PRO A 451 22.97 5.90 -23.28
C PRO A 451 21.84 6.90 -22.97
N THR A 452 20.64 6.61 -23.50
CA THR A 452 19.46 7.48 -23.37
C THR A 452 18.39 6.88 -22.47
N ASP A 453 18.33 5.55 -22.38
CA ASP A 453 17.35 4.80 -21.60
C ASP A 453 17.86 3.38 -21.33
N LEU A 454 17.40 2.81 -20.22
CA LEU A 454 17.79 1.51 -19.70
C LEU A 454 16.53 0.79 -19.20
N THR A 455 16.31 -0.44 -19.65
CA THR A 455 15.21 -1.29 -19.21
C THR A 455 15.67 -2.74 -19.07
N PHE A 456 14.81 -3.62 -18.55
CA PHE A 456 15.07 -5.06 -18.50
C PHE A 456 14.40 -5.79 -19.66
N ALA A 457 15.06 -6.83 -20.15
CA ALA A 457 14.42 -7.88 -20.92
C ALA A 457 13.67 -8.88 -19.99
N LEU A 458 12.90 -9.81 -20.56
CA LEU A 458 12.06 -10.74 -19.80
C LEU A 458 12.84 -11.78 -18.97
N ASP A 459 14.15 -11.85 -19.19
CA ASP A 459 15.16 -12.74 -18.61
C ASP A 459 16.15 -11.96 -17.73
N GLY A 460 15.65 -10.92 -17.02
CA GLY A 460 16.42 -10.06 -16.11
C GLY A 460 17.57 -9.26 -16.75
N SER A 461 17.82 -9.46 -18.05
CA SER A 461 19.03 -9.02 -18.72
C SER A 461 18.94 -7.54 -19.13
N PRO A 462 19.98 -6.71 -18.89
CA PRO A 462 19.94 -5.29 -19.22
C PRO A 462 19.77 -5.03 -20.72
N LEU A 463 18.75 -4.24 -21.07
CA LEU A 463 18.51 -3.71 -22.42
C LEU A 463 18.76 -2.21 -22.41
N LEU A 464 19.69 -1.77 -23.26
CA LEU A 464 20.15 -0.38 -23.33
C LEU A 464 19.77 0.25 -24.68
N SER A 465 19.17 1.43 -24.62
CA SER A 465 18.98 2.34 -25.75
C SER A 465 20.05 3.43 -25.73
N PHE A 466 20.69 3.68 -26.87
CA PHE A 466 21.82 4.62 -26.94
C PHE A 466 21.94 5.32 -28.29
N MET A 467 22.44 6.56 -28.28
CA MET A 467 22.92 7.25 -29.46
C MET A 467 24.37 6.83 -29.73
N LEU A 468 24.75 6.69 -31.00
CA LEU A 468 26.14 6.39 -31.37
C LEU A 468 26.64 7.25 -32.52
N SER A 469 27.94 7.54 -32.53
CA SER A 469 28.60 8.20 -33.66
C SER A 469 29.90 7.50 -34.04
N GLY A 470 30.04 7.16 -35.33
CA GLY A 470 31.16 6.35 -35.80
C GLY A 470 30.95 4.85 -35.61
N THR A 471 31.53 4.23 -34.58
CA THR A 471 31.54 2.76 -34.42
C THR A 471 31.73 2.33 -32.96
N ALA A 472 30.63 2.18 -32.23
CA ALA A 472 30.58 1.54 -30.92
C ALA A 472 30.96 0.06 -30.99
N SER A 473 31.88 -0.38 -30.14
CA SER A 473 32.30 -1.76 -29.92
C SER A 473 31.78 -2.24 -28.57
N ILE A 474 31.11 -3.39 -28.56
CA ILE A 474 30.29 -3.86 -27.43
C ILE A 474 30.59 -5.34 -27.20
N GLY A 475 31.61 -5.65 -26.39
CA GLY A 475 32.12 -7.01 -26.22
C GLY A 475 32.50 -7.65 -27.56
N VAL A 476 31.78 -8.71 -27.96
CA VAL A 476 31.95 -9.39 -29.27
C VAL A 476 31.14 -8.79 -30.42
N HIS A 477 30.29 -7.80 -30.12
CA HIS A 477 29.37 -7.13 -31.04
C HIS A 477 29.85 -5.72 -31.42
N SER A 478 29.23 -5.11 -32.45
CA SER A 478 29.44 -3.69 -32.75
C SER A 478 28.28 -3.04 -33.52
N ALA A 479 28.06 -1.75 -33.22
CA ALA A 479 27.20 -0.86 -33.98
C ALA A 479 28.05 0.10 -34.83
N THR A 480 27.42 0.85 -35.73
CA THR A 480 28.10 1.76 -36.67
C THR A 480 27.09 2.77 -37.15
N SER A 481 27.42 4.07 -37.09
CA SER A 481 26.57 5.14 -37.60
C SER A 481 26.79 5.33 -39.11
N TYR A 482 25.73 5.70 -39.83
CA TYR A 482 25.77 5.93 -41.28
C TYR A 482 26.04 7.40 -41.63
N GLY A 483 25.78 8.33 -40.70
CA GLY A 483 25.87 9.77 -40.89
C GLY A 483 26.56 10.51 -39.75
N GLY A 484 25.75 11.19 -38.93
CA GLY A 484 26.15 11.83 -37.68
C GLY A 484 25.89 10.87 -36.52
N TYR A 485 24.97 11.24 -35.64
CA TYR A 485 24.37 10.32 -34.68
C TYR A 485 23.38 9.37 -35.36
N ASP A 486 23.48 8.08 -35.04
CA ASP A 486 22.51 7.03 -35.37
C ASP A 486 21.96 6.43 -34.06
N VAL A 487 20.81 5.75 -34.13
CA VAL A 487 20.22 5.06 -32.97
C VAL A 487 20.74 3.63 -32.82
N GLY A 488 21.05 3.23 -31.59
CA GLY A 488 21.54 1.91 -31.19
C GLY A 488 20.68 1.29 -30.10
N VAL A 489 20.59 -0.04 -30.11
CA VAL A 489 19.93 -0.83 -29.06
C VAL A 489 20.78 -2.07 -28.79
N TRP A 490 21.08 -2.34 -27.53
CA TRP A 490 21.96 -3.42 -27.06
C TRP A 490 21.26 -4.22 -25.96
N LEU A 491 21.14 -5.53 -26.17
CA LEU A 491 20.81 -6.48 -25.10
C LEU A 491 22.11 -7.09 -24.57
N TYR A 492 22.41 -6.87 -23.29
CA TYR A 492 23.56 -7.46 -22.61
C TYR A 492 23.14 -8.74 -21.88
N GLN A 493 23.71 -9.87 -22.28
CA GLN A 493 23.56 -11.15 -21.60
C GLN A 493 24.95 -11.74 -21.33
N THR A 494 25.13 -12.35 -20.16
CA THR A 494 26.34 -13.09 -19.76
C THR A 494 25.98 -14.42 -19.10
N ASP A 495 26.99 -15.26 -18.93
CA ASP A 495 27.01 -16.58 -18.27
C ASP A 495 28.40 -16.62 -17.63
N ARG A 496 28.50 -16.05 -16.42
CA ARG A 496 29.73 -15.44 -15.89
C ARG A 496 30.71 -16.42 -15.28
N ASP A 497 30.21 -17.36 -14.49
CA ASP A 497 30.98 -18.46 -13.92
C ASP A 497 31.06 -19.68 -14.87
N SER A 498 30.35 -19.62 -16.00
CA SER A 498 30.32 -20.61 -17.08
C SER A 498 29.62 -21.92 -16.72
N ASP A 499 28.59 -21.87 -15.89
CA ASP A 499 27.72 -22.99 -15.55
C ASP A 499 26.76 -23.38 -16.71
N GLY A 500 26.27 -22.39 -17.47
CA GLY A 500 25.38 -22.55 -18.62
C GLY A 500 23.93 -22.04 -18.47
N ILE A 501 23.58 -21.41 -17.35
CA ILE A 501 22.46 -20.47 -17.18
C ILE A 501 22.95 -19.06 -17.62
N LEU A 502 22.06 -18.06 -17.68
CA LEU A 502 22.44 -16.66 -17.99
C LEU A 502 22.31 -15.81 -16.72
N ASP A 503 23.19 -14.83 -16.51
CA ASP A 503 23.27 -13.94 -15.32
C ASP A 503 21.94 -13.26 -14.88
N GLY A 504 20.87 -13.28 -15.70
CA GLY A 504 19.53 -12.78 -15.38
C GLY A 504 18.40 -13.83 -15.32
N GLU A 505 18.67 -15.08 -15.67
CA GLU A 505 17.86 -16.27 -15.33
C GLU A 505 18.48 -17.06 -14.15
N ASP A 506 19.67 -16.67 -13.70
CA ASP A 506 20.53 -17.35 -12.74
C ASP A 506 20.35 -16.80 -11.32
N ASN A 507 20.10 -17.67 -10.35
CA ASN A 507 19.99 -17.31 -8.94
C ASN A 507 21.34 -17.21 -8.19
N CYS A 508 22.43 -17.71 -8.78
CA CYS A 508 23.80 -17.52 -8.28
C CYS A 508 24.79 -17.05 -9.39
N PRO A 509 24.68 -15.80 -9.94
CA PRO A 509 25.48 -15.27 -11.07
C PRO A 509 27.02 -15.11 -10.90
N ARG A 510 27.62 -15.93 -10.03
CA ARG A 510 29.02 -15.95 -9.57
C ARG A 510 29.48 -17.34 -9.11
N VAL A 511 28.56 -18.24 -8.78
CA VAL A 511 28.86 -19.56 -8.19
C VAL A 511 28.12 -20.65 -8.96
N ALA A 512 28.83 -21.25 -9.92
CA ALA A 512 28.29 -22.13 -10.95
C ALA A 512 27.45 -23.33 -10.43
N ASN A 513 26.12 -23.17 -10.40
CA ASN A 513 25.16 -24.02 -9.71
C ASN A 513 24.10 -24.63 -10.65
N THR A 514 24.49 -25.40 -11.67
CA THR A 514 23.64 -25.85 -12.82
C THR A 514 22.41 -26.72 -12.51
N ASN A 515 22.04 -26.87 -11.25
CA ASN A 515 20.73 -27.37 -10.83
C ASN A 515 19.72 -26.24 -10.58
N GLN A 516 20.18 -25.01 -10.34
CA GLN A 516 19.40 -23.85 -9.87
C GLN A 516 18.53 -24.26 -8.68
N ALA A 517 19.22 -24.74 -7.65
CA ALA A 517 18.62 -25.05 -6.38
C ALA A 517 18.50 -23.76 -5.56
N ASN A 518 17.39 -23.69 -4.84
CA ASN A 518 16.99 -22.68 -3.87
C ASN A 518 15.87 -23.38 -3.09
N HIS A 519 16.07 -23.57 -1.78
CA HIS A 519 15.22 -24.42 -0.94
C HIS A 519 14.05 -23.64 -0.33
N ASP A 520 14.31 -22.46 0.23
CA ASP A 520 13.33 -21.54 0.82
C ASP A 520 12.42 -20.80 -0.19
N SER A 521 12.82 -20.71 -1.45
CA SER A 521 12.24 -19.89 -2.54
C SER A 521 12.54 -18.38 -2.47
N ASP A 522 13.72 -17.96 -2.00
CA ASP A 522 14.18 -16.56 -1.99
C ASP A 522 14.78 -16.06 -3.35
N LEU A 523 15.79 -15.19 -3.31
CA LEU A 523 16.48 -14.51 -4.39
C LEU A 523 17.87 -15.10 -4.73
N PHE A 524 18.52 -15.82 -3.80
CA PHE A 524 19.81 -16.49 -4.00
C PHE A 524 19.57 -17.99 -4.28
N GLY A 525 20.42 -18.88 -3.78
CA GLY A 525 20.22 -20.33 -3.85
C GLY A 525 21.38 -21.09 -3.25
N ASP A 526 21.21 -22.40 -3.06
CA ASP A 526 22.01 -23.27 -2.16
C ASP A 526 23.55 -23.21 -2.32
N ASP A 527 24.04 -22.77 -3.49
CA ASP A 527 25.48 -22.65 -3.78
C ASP A 527 26.04 -21.22 -3.52
N CYS A 528 25.20 -20.24 -3.16
CA CYS A 528 25.59 -18.83 -2.98
C CYS A 528 24.81 -18.01 -1.94
N ASP A 529 23.80 -18.57 -1.27
CA ASP A 529 23.27 -17.96 -0.04
C ASP A 529 24.25 -18.18 1.15
N SER A 530 23.75 -17.99 2.36
CA SER A 530 24.42 -18.15 3.64
C SER A 530 23.48 -18.65 4.76
N ASP A 531 22.21 -18.89 4.44
CA ASP A 531 21.08 -19.23 5.33
C ASP A 531 20.02 -19.93 4.44
N ASP A 532 20.30 -21.18 4.02
CA ASP A 532 19.61 -21.92 2.94
C ASP A 532 18.09 -22.19 3.17
N ASP A 533 17.59 -22.07 4.41
CA ASP A 533 16.17 -22.21 4.78
C ASP A 533 15.53 -20.96 5.43
N ASN A 534 16.31 -19.89 5.65
CA ASN A 534 15.90 -18.60 6.19
C ASN A 534 15.35 -18.64 7.63
N ASP A 535 15.90 -19.52 8.48
CA ASP A 535 15.60 -19.57 9.92
C ASP A 535 16.34 -18.47 10.73
N GLY A 536 17.50 -18.01 10.22
CA GLY A 536 18.35 -16.98 10.84
C GLY A 536 19.73 -17.44 11.33
N VAL A 537 20.11 -18.70 11.13
CA VAL A 537 21.43 -19.27 11.42
C VAL A 537 22.26 -19.36 10.12
N GLU A 538 23.60 -19.19 10.19
CA GLU A 538 24.46 -19.32 8.99
C GLU A 538 24.78 -20.81 8.71
N ASP A 539 24.70 -21.32 7.46
CA ASP A 539 24.96 -22.74 7.06
C ASP A 539 26.33 -23.32 7.50
N THR A 540 27.21 -22.46 8.02
CA THR A 540 28.56 -22.82 8.46
C THR A 540 28.68 -23.07 9.97
N ILE A 541 27.59 -22.82 10.71
CA ILE A 541 27.41 -23.12 12.14
C ILE A 541 26.12 -23.91 12.42
N ASP A 542 25.19 -23.92 11.49
CA ASP A 542 23.99 -24.77 11.46
C ASP A 542 24.33 -26.24 11.13
N ASP A 543 23.72 -27.21 11.82
CA ASP A 543 23.87 -28.67 11.57
C ASP A 543 22.67 -29.27 10.75
N CYS A 544 21.60 -28.50 10.52
CA CYS A 544 20.45 -28.73 9.64
C CYS A 544 20.34 -27.93 8.29
N PRO A 545 21.39 -27.37 7.62
CA PRO A 545 21.18 -26.39 6.54
C PRO A 545 20.45 -26.93 5.31
N SER A 546 19.19 -26.52 5.10
CA SER A 546 18.14 -27.07 4.23
C SER A 546 17.04 -27.89 4.95
N GLY A 547 16.68 -27.44 6.15
CA GLY A 547 15.68 -28.01 7.04
C GLY A 547 14.24 -27.50 6.81
N ALA A 548 13.55 -27.21 7.90
CA ALA A 548 12.17 -26.73 7.94
C ALA A 548 12.06 -25.26 7.53
N LEU A 549 11.00 -24.93 6.81
CA LEU A 549 10.75 -23.57 6.33
C LEU A 549 9.63 -22.90 7.13
N ASN A 550 9.72 -21.57 7.30
CA ASN A 550 8.72 -20.70 7.96
C ASN A 550 8.72 -20.75 9.50
N TRP A 551 9.85 -21.06 10.11
CA TRP A 551 10.12 -20.89 11.55
C TRP A 551 11.31 -19.93 11.73
N VAL A 552 11.91 -19.83 12.93
CA VAL A 552 13.18 -19.14 13.20
C VAL A 552 13.87 -19.77 14.42
N SER A 553 15.20 -19.82 14.45
CA SER A 553 15.96 -20.15 15.67
C SER A 553 15.72 -19.11 16.77
N ASP A 554 14.96 -19.51 17.80
CA ASP A 554 14.91 -18.85 19.10
C ASP A 554 14.66 -19.89 20.20
N SER A 555 14.92 -19.53 21.46
CA SER A 555 14.93 -20.44 22.62
C SER A 555 13.55 -20.99 23.06
N ASN A 556 12.61 -21.13 22.12
CA ASN A 556 11.32 -21.81 22.26
C ASN A 556 11.02 -22.74 21.05
N THR A 557 11.95 -22.83 20.08
CA THR A 557 11.85 -23.57 18.81
C THR A 557 13.15 -24.24 18.37
N ASP A 558 14.29 -23.75 18.87
CA ASP A 558 15.63 -24.32 18.81
C ASP A 558 16.28 -24.06 20.18
N HIS A 559 16.38 -25.10 21.00
CA HIS A 559 16.75 -24.98 22.42
C HIS A 559 18.26 -24.88 22.67
N ASP A 560 19.09 -25.57 21.89
CA ASP A 560 20.55 -25.55 22.03
C ASP A 560 21.26 -24.47 21.17
N SER A 561 20.55 -23.96 20.16
CA SER A 561 20.98 -22.99 19.14
C SER A 561 21.89 -23.55 18.04
N ASP A 562 21.59 -24.76 17.52
CA ASP A 562 22.28 -25.41 16.39
C ASP A 562 21.61 -25.25 15.01
N GLY A 563 20.41 -24.68 14.90
CA GLY A 563 19.69 -24.49 13.62
C GLY A 563 18.69 -25.58 13.23
N CYS A 564 18.49 -26.63 14.04
CA CYS A 564 17.43 -27.61 13.83
C CYS A 564 16.12 -27.26 14.58
N GLU A 565 14.94 -27.48 13.98
CA GLU A 565 13.64 -27.26 14.67
C GLU A 565 13.37 -28.39 15.70
N ASP A 566 13.29 -28.04 17.01
CA ASP A 566 12.94 -28.93 18.16
C ASP A 566 11.76 -29.87 17.83
N ALA A 567 10.76 -29.32 17.12
CA ALA A 567 9.48 -29.96 16.88
C ALA A 567 9.47 -30.94 15.69
N GLY A 568 10.56 -30.99 14.91
CA GLY A 568 10.54 -31.46 13.53
C GLY A 568 11.71 -32.35 13.11
N GLU A 569 12.93 -31.84 13.24
CA GLU A 569 14.11 -32.42 12.57
C GLU A 569 15.40 -32.48 13.39
N ASP A 570 15.47 -31.75 14.51
CA ASP A 570 16.34 -32.15 15.60
C ASP A 570 15.92 -33.54 16.13
N PHE A 571 16.87 -34.23 16.74
CA PHE A 571 16.71 -35.49 17.44
C PHE A 571 17.54 -35.55 18.74
N ASP A 572 18.04 -34.44 19.30
CA ASP A 572 18.93 -34.41 20.49
C ASP A 572 18.85 -33.06 21.27
N ASP A 573 17.66 -32.46 21.42
CA ASP A 573 17.31 -31.05 21.77
C ASP A 573 18.25 -30.21 22.69
N ASP A 574 19.11 -30.79 23.55
CA ASP A 574 20.07 -30.08 24.43
C ASP A 574 21.56 -30.50 24.28
N GLU A 575 21.91 -31.20 23.19
CA GLU A 575 23.22 -31.77 22.83
C GLU A 575 23.81 -32.81 23.83
N ASP A 576 23.03 -33.37 24.76
CA ASP A 576 23.57 -34.29 25.79
C ASP A 576 24.01 -35.68 25.27
N THR A 577 23.58 -36.06 24.07
CA THR A 577 23.78 -37.36 23.38
C THR A 577 22.79 -38.51 23.67
N VAL A 578 21.59 -38.25 24.20
CA VAL A 578 20.58 -39.27 24.58
C VAL A 578 19.29 -39.31 23.73
N PHE A 579 19.13 -38.50 22.68
CA PHE A 579 18.01 -38.49 21.73
C PHE A 579 16.60 -38.58 22.38
N ASP A 580 15.91 -37.44 22.46
CA ASP A 580 14.52 -37.17 22.92
C ASP A 580 13.55 -38.38 22.98
N PHE A 581 13.49 -39.23 21.94
CA PHE A 581 12.65 -40.43 21.92
C PHE A 581 13.02 -41.52 22.95
N ASN A 582 14.15 -41.38 23.65
CA ASN A 582 14.57 -42.18 24.81
C ASN A 582 14.74 -41.34 26.08
N ASP A 583 14.79 -40.02 25.95
CA ASP A 583 15.01 -39.07 27.03
C ASP A 583 13.77 -38.92 27.92
N LEU A 584 13.98 -38.37 29.12
CA LEU A 584 12.93 -37.94 30.05
C LEU A 584 13.00 -36.44 30.40
N CYS A 585 14.07 -35.76 29.97
CA CYS A 585 14.38 -34.35 30.14
C CYS A 585 14.87 -33.66 28.83
N PRO A 586 14.26 -33.85 27.63
CA PRO A 586 14.81 -33.36 26.34
C PRO A 586 15.33 -31.92 26.35
N LEU A 587 14.54 -30.96 26.85
CA LEU A 587 14.92 -29.55 26.97
C LEU A 587 15.82 -29.31 28.20
N GLY A 588 16.91 -30.07 28.30
CA GLY A 588 17.83 -30.10 29.42
C GLY A 588 18.90 -28.99 29.40
N PRO A 589 19.91 -29.05 30.29
CA PRO A 589 20.94 -28.03 30.38
C PRO A 589 21.99 -28.09 29.25
N VAL A 590 21.62 -27.55 28.06
CA VAL A 590 22.45 -27.35 26.85
C VAL A 590 23.96 -27.49 27.04
N GLY A 591 24.54 -28.51 26.40
CA GLY A 591 25.98 -28.81 26.46
C GLY A 591 26.45 -29.41 27.79
N TRP A 592 25.51 -29.91 28.61
CA TRP A 592 25.75 -31.06 29.49
C TRP A 592 25.95 -32.33 28.62
N ILE A 593 26.26 -33.47 29.23
CA ILE A 593 26.42 -34.75 28.53
C ILE A 593 26.09 -35.89 29.51
N SER A 594 25.13 -36.76 29.20
CA SER A 594 24.87 -37.97 29.98
C SER A 594 26.13 -38.82 30.07
N THR A 595 26.52 -39.10 31.32
CA THR A 595 27.64 -39.98 31.60
C THR A 595 27.28 -40.92 32.75
N PRO A 596 27.70 -42.22 32.72
CA PRO A 596 27.46 -43.22 33.77
C PRO A 596 28.03 -42.94 35.18
N GLU A 597 28.41 -41.69 35.44
CA GLU A 597 28.90 -41.15 36.69
C GLU A 597 28.03 -39.99 37.24
N GLU A 598 27.31 -39.25 36.38
CA GLU A 598 26.41 -38.12 36.73
C GLU A 598 24.93 -38.37 36.30
N ASP A 599 24.69 -39.36 35.42
CA ASP A 599 23.42 -40.05 35.15
C ASP A 599 23.67 -41.57 35.36
N ASN A 600 22.99 -42.18 36.32
CA ASN A 600 23.13 -43.62 36.64
C ASN A 600 22.18 -44.53 35.84
N GLU A 601 21.15 -43.96 35.23
CA GLU A 601 20.00 -44.67 34.66
C GLU A 601 20.17 -44.84 33.14
N GLY A 602 20.69 -43.81 32.46
CA GLY A 602 20.84 -43.69 31.02
C GLY A 602 19.56 -43.17 30.35
N ASP A 603 18.96 -42.12 30.91
CA ASP A 603 17.68 -41.54 30.47
C ASP A 603 17.68 -39.99 30.34
N GLY A 604 18.86 -39.38 30.19
CA GLY A 604 19.04 -37.96 29.79
C GLY A 604 18.82 -36.93 30.90
N CYS A 605 18.29 -37.39 32.02
CA CYS A 605 18.19 -36.58 33.22
C CYS A 605 19.46 -36.70 34.09
N ALA A 606 19.91 -35.58 34.67
CA ALA A 606 21.00 -35.54 35.64
C ALA A 606 20.51 -35.97 37.04
N ASP A 607 21.34 -36.73 37.77
CA ASP A 607 21.07 -37.18 39.16
C ASP A 607 21.17 -36.02 40.21
N PHE A 608 20.51 -34.89 39.97
CA PHE A 608 20.55 -33.70 40.85
C PHE A 608 19.17 -33.34 41.40
N ASP A 609 19.10 -33.25 42.73
CA ASP A 609 17.92 -32.99 43.57
C ASP A 609 18.38 -31.99 44.65
N THR A 610 17.96 -30.74 44.53
CA THR A 610 18.48 -29.60 45.30
C THR A 610 17.93 -29.52 46.73
N ASP A 611 16.70 -30.00 46.98
CA ASP A 611 15.99 -29.81 48.26
C ASP A 611 15.62 -31.10 49.03
N GLU A 612 15.92 -32.28 48.46
CA GLU A 612 15.67 -33.63 48.98
C GLU A 612 14.18 -34.05 49.03
N ASP A 613 13.35 -33.53 48.12
CA ASP A 613 11.92 -33.87 47.90
C ASP A 613 11.71 -35.30 47.37
N GLY A 614 12.42 -35.65 46.29
CA GLY A 614 12.22 -36.90 45.54
C GLY A 614 11.90 -36.76 44.04
N PHE A 615 11.70 -35.55 43.52
CA PHE A 615 11.93 -35.20 42.11
C PHE A 615 13.37 -34.70 41.91
N ILE A 616 13.78 -34.48 40.66
CA ILE A 616 15.09 -33.93 40.28
C ILE A 616 14.89 -32.54 39.66
N ASP A 617 15.91 -31.68 39.70
CA ASP A 617 15.80 -30.26 39.33
C ASP A 617 15.27 -30.01 37.90
N GLN A 618 15.43 -30.94 36.96
CA GLN A 618 14.87 -30.89 35.59
C GLN A 618 13.39 -31.32 35.49
N MET A 619 12.88 -32.08 36.47
CA MET A 619 11.52 -32.64 36.49
C MET A 619 10.67 -32.11 37.65
N ASP A 620 11.14 -31.07 38.33
CA ASP A 620 10.51 -30.46 39.49
C ASP A 620 10.00 -29.06 39.12
N ASN A 621 8.70 -28.81 39.30
CA ASN A 621 8.11 -27.49 39.09
C ASN A 621 8.37 -26.47 40.23
N CYS A 622 9.09 -26.87 41.29
CA CYS A 622 9.64 -26.00 42.33
C CYS A 622 11.04 -26.43 42.86
N PRO A 623 12.13 -26.44 42.06
CA PRO A 623 13.43 -27.04 42.42
C PRO A 623 14.18 -26.48 43.67
N ASP A 624 13.66 -25.43 44.30
CA ASP A 624 14.20 -24.77 45.49
C ASP A 624 13.25 -24.92 46.72
N ALA A 625 12.10 -25.63 46.58
CA ALA A 625 10.93 -25.50 47.48
C ALA A 625 10.02 -26.76 47.66
N ALA A 626 10.59 -27.95 47.70
CA ALA A 626 10.10 -29.26 48.17
C ALA A 626 8.57 -29.44 48.27
N ASN A 627 7.97 -29.85 47.14
CA ASN A 627 6.53 -30.01 46.95
C ASN A 627 6.14 -31.41 46.42
N PRO A 628 6.23 -32.52 47.21
CA PRO A 628 6.23 -33.92 46.69
C PRO A 628 4.91 -34.45 46.10
N THR A 629 3.98 -33.56 45.78
CA THR A 629 2.79 -33.80 44.98
C THR A 629 2.90 -33.31 43.54
N GLN A 630 3.90 -32.48 43.20
CA GLN A 630 4.01 -31.75 41.92
C GLN A 630 2.64 -31.16 41.54
N ALA A 631 2.15 -30.32 42.45
CA ALA A 631 0.88 -29.64 42.29
C ALA A 631 1.12 -28.38 41.47
N ASP A 632 0.19 -28.12 40.58
CA ASP A 632 0.12 -27.08 39.56
C ASP A 632 -1.40 -27.03 39.25
N LEU A 633 -1.98 -25.83 39.24
CA LEU A 633 -3.43 -25.64 39.30
C LEU A 633 -3.98 -24.92 38.06
N ASP A 634 -3.23 -23.97 37.49
CA ASP A 634 -3.54 -23.30 36.24
C ASP A 634 -2.88 -23.98 35.03
N GLY A 635 -1.66 -24.50 35.20
CA GLY A 635 -0.88 -25.21 34.19
C GLY A 635 0.28 -24.40 33.59
N ASP A 636 0.80 -23.36 34.25
CA ASP A 636 1.91 -22.55 33.71
C ASP A 636 3.29 -23.23 33.79
N GLY A 637 3.42 -24.29 34.59
CA GLY A 637 4.66 -25.03 34.82
C GLY A 637 5.42 -24.64 36.10
N LEU A 638 4.91 -23.72 36.90
CA LEU A 638 5.38 -23.42 38.26
C LEU A 638 4.50 -24.15 39.29
N GLY A 639 5.14 -24.66 40.34
CA GLY A 639 4.42 -25.43 41.36
C GLY A 639 3.70 -24.59 42.42
N ASP A 640 2.56 -25.14 42.86
CA ASP A 640 1.62 -24.66 43.90
C ASP A 640 2.27 -24.16 45.22
N GLU A 641 3.52 -24.51 45.52
CA GLU A 641 4.27 -24.12 46.74
C GLU A 641 5.26 -22.95 46.48
N CYS A 642 5.76 -22.78 45.25
CA CYS A 642 6.69 -21.70 44.87
C CYS A 642 6.04 -20.55 44.10
N ASP A 643 4.91 -20.80 43.43
CA ASP A 643 4.10 -19.80 42.73
C ASP A 643 3.35 -18.83 43.68
N VAL A 644 2.90 -17.68 43.15
CA VAL A 644 2.18 -16.57 43.77
C VAL A 644 0.78 -16.28 43.20
N ASP A 645 0.41 -16.83 42.04
CA ASP A 645 -0.83 -16.59 41.25
C ASP A 645 -1.37 -17.95 40.76
N LYS A 646 -2.00 -18.70 41.67
CA LYS A 646 -2.10 -20.18 41.59
C LYS A 646 -3.12 -20.68 40.58
N ASP A 647 -3.92 -19.78 40.05
CA ASP A 647 -5.07 -20.03 39.20
C ASP A 647 -4.93 -19.32 37.85
N GLY A 648 -3.79 -18.62 37.65
CA GLY A 648 -3.36 -18.02 36.40
C GLY A 648 -4.24 -16.87 35.93
N ASP A 649 -4.97 -16.23 36.86
CA ASP A 649 -6.00 -15.25 36.51
C ASP A 649 -5.42 -13.84 36.28
N GLY A 650 -4.22 -13.59 36.83
CA GLY A 650 -3.46 -12.34 36.72
C GLY A 650 -3.46 -11.47 37.98
N ILE A 651 -4.19 -11.85 39.03
CA ILE A 651 -4.26 -11.15 40.32
C ILE A 651 -3.54 -12.01 41.38
N ALA A 652 -2.30 -11.66 41.70
CA ALA A 652 -1.50 -12.43 42.67
C ALA A 652 -1.90 -12.17 44.14
N ALA A 653 -1.85 -13.22 44.95
CA ALA A 653 -2.09 -13.14 46.39
C ALA A 653 -1.08 -12.19 47.09
N PRO A 654 -1.52 -11.28 47.99
CA PRO A 654 -2.74 -11.37 48.80
C PRO A 654 -3.81 -10.33 48.42
N ASP A 655 -3.71 -9.73 47.24
CA ASP A 655 -4.67 -8.73 46.78
C ASP A 655 -5.89 -9.42 46.13
N ASP A 656 -5.76 -10.69 45.72
CA ASP A 656 -6.87 -11.55 45.27
C ASP A 656 -7.61 -12.26 46.43
N ASN A 657 -8.93 -12.44 46.25
CA ASN A 657 -9.86 -13.03 47.22
C ASN A 657 -10.28 -14.47 46.92
N CYS A 658 -10.05 -14.99 45.70
CA CYS A 658 -10.43 -16.34 45.25
C CYS A 658 -9.25 -17.25 44.85
N PRO A 659 -8.09 -17.30 45.57
CA PRO A 659 -6.74 -17.71 45.11
C PRO A 659 -6.53 -19.22 44.87
N ARG A 660 -7.53 -19.93 44.35
CA ARG A 660 -7.57 -21.36 43.97
C ARG A 660 -8.75 -21.68 43.03
N ASP A 661 -9.21 -20.74 42.23
CA ASP A 661 -10.44 -20.86 41.46
C ASP A 661 -10.34 -21.84 40.29
N THR A 662 -11.49 -22.42 39.91
CA THR A 662 -11.53 -23.47 38.87
C THR A 662 -12.84 -23.49 38.08
N PRO A 663 -12.81 -23.61 36.74
CA PRO A 663 -11.63 -23.76 35.88
C PRO A 663 -10.83 -22.45 35.73
N ALA A 664 -9.54 -22.56 35.38
CA ALA A 664 -8.68 -21.41 35.09
C ALA A 664 -9.30 -20.48 34.02
N TRP A 665 -9.05 -19.19 34.21
CA TRP A 665 -9.67 -18.08 33.49
C TRP A 665 -8.71 -16.87 33.54
N THR A 666 -9.17 -15.65 33.28
CA THR A 666 -8.31 -14.45 33.39
C THR A 666 -9.17 -13.25 33.80
N SER A 667 -8.75 -12.55 34.85
CA SER A 667 -9.39 -11.33 35.34
C SER A 667 -9.34 -10.23 34.27
N ASN A 668 -10.49 -9.61 33.99
CA ASN A 668 -10.59 -8.37 33.25
C ASN A 668 -11.95 -7.67 33.51
N PRO A 669 -12.11 -6.36 33.23
CA PRO A 669 -13.30 -5.56 33.58
C PRO A 669 -14.61 -5.88 32.80
N ILE A 670 -14.82 -7.13 32.40
CA ILE A 670 -16.00 -7.69 31.71
C ILE A 670 -16.45 -9.02 32.36
N ASN A 671 -15.62 -9.64 33.20
CA ASN A 671 -15.88 -10.90 33.90
C ASN A 671 -15.36 -10.93 35.36
N ASP A 672 -14.61 -9.91 35.76
CA ASP A 672 -14.23 -9.54 37.12
C ASP A 672 -14.35 -8.01 37.17
N TYR A 673 -15.47 -7.51 37.70
CA TYR A 673 -15.82 -6.09 37.59
C TYR A 673 -15.01 -5.19 38.54
N ASP A 674 -14.81 -5.58 39.79
CA ASP A 674 -14.03 -4.81 40.77
C ASP A 674 -12.50 -5.08 40.76
N GLN A 675 -12.06 -6.15 40.11
CA GLN A 675 -10.67 -6.65 40.04
C GLN A 675 -10.12 -7.20 41.37
N ASP A 676 -10.91 -8.02 42.08
CA ASP A 676 -10.49 -8.79 43.26
C ASP A 676 -10.09 -10.26 43.01
N GLY A 677 -10.10 -10.72 41.76
CA GLY A 677 -9.72 -12.09 41.39
C GLY A 677 -10.81 -13.14 41.61
N CYS A 678 -12.05 -12.74 41.91
CA CYS A 678 -13.23 -13.60 41.83
C CYS A 678 -14.00 -13.35 40.51
N HIS A 679 -14.59 -14.38 39.90
CA HIS A 679 -15.32 -14.24 38.64
C HIS A 679 -16.82 -13.99 38.88
N ASP A 680 -17.35 -12.84 38.44
CA ASP A 680 -18.76 -12.39 38.53
C ASP A 680 -19.77 -13.55 38.45
N SER A 681 -19.63 -14.38 37.41
CA SER A 681 -20.67 -15.35 37.02
C SER A 681 -20.53 -16.74 37.66
N ILE A 682 -19.49 -16.96 38.48
CA ILE A 682 -19.10 -18.30 38.97
C ILE A 682 -18.87 -18.32 40.48
N THR A 683 -18.12 -17.35 41.00
CA THR A 683 -17.51 -17.41 42.34
C THR A 683 -17.68 -16.15 43.15
N ASP A 684 -17.73 -14.98 42.51
CA ASP A 684 -18.26 -13.79 43.18
C ASP A 684 -19.79 -13.83 43.31
N ASN A 685 -20.32 -12.97 44.18
CA ASN A 685 -21.74 -12.73 44.46
C ASN A 685 -21.94 -11.27 44.98
N ASP A 686 -21.05 -10.33 44.66
CA ASP A 686 -21.01 -8.94 45.16
C ASP A 686 -20.25 -8.07 44.12
N ASP A 687 -20.56 -8.23 42.82
CA ASP A 687 -19.69 -7.86 41.67
C ASP A 687 -19.06 -6.43 41.69
N ASP A 688 -19.64 -5.44 42.37
CA ASP A 688 -19.07 -4.08 42.53
C ASP A 688 -18.49 -3.76 43.94
N ASN A 689 -18.60 -4.72 44.86
CA ASN A 689 -18.22 -4.70 46.28
C ASN A 689 -18.94 -3.63 47.13
N ASP A 690 -20.17 -3.21 46.79
CA ASP A 690 -20.98 -2.34 47.66
C ASP A 690 -21.56 -3.04 48.91
N GLY A 691 -21.49 -4.37 48.98
CA GLY A 691 -21.97 -5.17 50.10
C GLY A 691 -23.45 -5.53 50.06
N ILE A 692 -24.14 -5.25 48.94
CA ILE A 692 -25.39 -5.88 48.51
C ILE A 692 -25.03 -6.96 47.48
N ASN A 693 -25.50 -8.19 47.71
CA ASN A 693 -25.28 -9.27 46.74
C ASN A 693 -26.23 -9.10 45.55
N ASP A 694 -25.73 -9.23 44.32
CA ASP A 694 -26.42 -9.11 43.02
C ASP A 694 -27.77 -9.88 42.91
N ALA A 695 -27.94 -10.96 43.68
CA ALA A 695 -29.21 -11.66 43.84
C ALA A 695 -30.33 -10.83 44.56
N GLY A 696 -30.02 -9.61 44.99
CA GLY A 696 -30.90 -8.65 45.66
C GLY A 696 -30.45 -7.20 45.47
N ASP A 697 -29.74 -6.92 44.38
CA ASP A 697 -29.41 -5.59 43.84
C ASP A 697 -30.13 -5.42 42.48
N GLU A 698 -30.58 -4.21 42.15
CA GLU A 698 -31.10 -3.85 40.81
C GLU A 698 -30.00 -3.20 39.92
N CYS A 699 -28.86 -2.80 40.50
CA CYS A 699 -27.67 -2.24 39.85
C CYS A 699 -26.34 -3.06 39.93
N PRO A 700 -26.28 -4.41 39.83
CA PRO A 700 -25.11 -5.27 40.13
C PRO A 700 -23.69 -4.87 39.70
N THR A 701 -23.53 -4.02 38.69
CA THR A 701 -22.23 -3.50 38.25
C THR A 701 -22.21 -1.96 38.36
N GLY A 702 -22.34 -1.45 39.59
CA GLY A 702 -22.58 -0.04 39.94
C GLY A 702 -21.33 0.77 40.30
N GLU A 703 -21.45 1.72 41.25
CA GLU A 703 -20.29 2.53 41.70
C GLU A 703 -19.37 1.71 42.62
N LEU A 704 -18.31 1.11 42.08
CA LEU A 704 -17.34 0.29 42.84
C LEU A 704 -17.08 0.75 44.30
N ASN A 705 -17.30 -0.16 45.25
CA ASN A 705 -16.85 -0.08 46.66
C ASN A 705 -17.48 1.04 47.54
N TRP A 706 -18.69 1.54 47.24
CA TRP A 706 -19.31 2.64 48.00
C TRP A 706 -19.79 2.28 49.42
N ASN A 707 -19.72 1.00 49.82
CA ASN A 707 -20.10 0.39 51.11
C ASN A 707 -19.58 1.10 52.39
N ASN A 708 -18.52 1.88 52.25
CA ASN A 708 -17.59 2.32 53.29
C ASN A 708 -18.19 3.19 54.43
N ALA A 709 -19.45 3.62 54.31
CA ALA A 709 -20.16 4.43 55.31
C ALA A 709 -21.32 3.70 56.04
N ALA A 710 -21.67 2.48 55.59
CA ALA A 710 -22.97 1.84 55.71
C ALA A 710 -24.10 2.61 54.99
N ILE A 711 -24.84 1.87 54.16
CA ILE A 711 -25.92 2.36 53.29
C ILE A 711 -27.00 3.10 54.09
N THR A 712 -27.58 4.16 53.50
CA THR A 712 -28.56 5.04 54.15
C THR A 712 -29.60 5.55 53.15
N LEU A 713 -30.82 5.80 53.66
CA LEU A 713 -31.98 6.49 53.03
C LEU A 713 -31.69 7.95 52.59
N SER A 714 -30.62 8.14 51.83
CA SER A 714 -30.05 9.38 51.27
C SER A 714 -28.72 9.09 50.52
N MET A 715 -28.64 7.91 49.92
CA MET A 715 -27.56 7.26 49.17
C MET A 715 -28.15 6.11 48.34
N ASP A 716 -29.10 5.42 48.96
CA ASP A 716 -30.07 4.46 48.45
C ASP A 716 -31.38 4.74 49.25
N TYR A 717 -32.45 5.25 48.63
CA TYR A 717 -33.70 5.63 49.33
C TYR A 717 -34.75 4.51 49.37
N ASP A 718 -34.92 3.75 48.29
CA ASP A 718 -35.95 2.70 48.19
C ASP A 718 -35.50 1.34 48.79
N GLN A 719 -34.19 1.05 48.80
CA GLN A 719 -33.50 -0.21 49.12
C GLN A 719 -33.60 -1.31 48.05
N ASP A 720 -33.43 -0.95 46.77
CA ASP A 720 -33.17 -1.88 45.66
C ASP A 720 -31.67 -2.20 45.43
N GLY A 721 -30.76 -1.31 45.84
CA GLY A 721 -29.29 -1.45 45.71
C GLY A 721 -28.64 -0.43 44.76
N CYS A 722 -29.43 0.16 43.86
CA CYS A 722 -29.02 1.32 43.07
C CYS A 722 -28.73 2.55 43.94
N ARG A 723 -27.94 3.47 43.41
CA ARG A 723 -27.37 4.58 44.16
C ARG A 723 -27.93 5.93 43.70
N ASP A 724 -28.74 6.60 44.54
CA ASP A 724 -29.48 7.87 44.32
C ASP A 724 -28.74 8.88 43.42
N ALA A 725 -27.43 9.02 43.65
CA ALA A 725 -26.63 10.14 43.15
C ALA A 725 -25.85 9.84 41.86
N SER A 726 -25.94 8.63 41.30
CA SER A 726 -25.05 8.15 40.25
C SER A 726 -25.65 7.11 39.30
N GLU A 727 -26.36 6.11 39.83
CA GLU A 727 -26.88 4.98 39.04
C GLU A 727 -28.42 4.95 38.96
N ASP A 728 -29.12 5.40 40.00
CA ASP A 728 -30.59 5.53 40.00
C ASP A 728 -31.06 6.80 39.24
N SER A 729 -32.35 6.82 38.87
CA SER A 729 -33.07 7.96 38.29
C SER A 729 -34.59 7.94 38.53
N ASP A 730 -35.06 7.09 39.45
CA ASP A 730 -36.43 6.96 39.95
C ASP A 730 -36.31 6.75 41.47
N ASP A 731 -35.80 7.77 42.19
CA ASP A 731 -35.26 7.71 43.59
C ASP A 731 -36.19 6.99 44.62
N ASP A 732 -37.50 6.83 44.33
CA ASP A 732 -38.43 6.06 45.15
C ASP A 732 -39.24 4.95 44.41
N ASN A 733 -38.87 4.64 43.18
CA ASN A 733 -39.33 3.48 42.40
C ASN A 733 -40.86 3.46 42.21
N ASP A 734 -41.47 4.64 42.11
CA ASP A 734 -42.87 4.86 41.72
C ASP A 734 -43.09 4.57 40.22
N GLY A 735 -42.07 4.79 39.39
CA GLY A 735 -42.13 4.65 37.93
C GLY A 735 -42.22 5.98 37.18
N VAL A 736 -41.94 7.11 37.84
CA VAL A 736 -41.83 8.44 37.26
C VAL A 736 -40.45 9.04 37.62
N LEU A 737 -39.54 9.01 36.64
CA LEU A 737 -38.17 9.50 36.77
C LEU A 737 -38.05 10.92 37.36
N ASP A 738 -37.01 11.20 38.15
CA ASP A 738 -36.85 12.44 38.95
C ASP A 738 -36.89 13.75 38.14
N GLU A 739 -36.52 13.72 36.85
CA GLU A 739 -36.61 14.91 35.97
C GLU A 739 -38.06 15.27 35.58
N LEU A 740 -39.00 14.36 35.82
CA LEU A 740 -40.41 14.45 35.42
C LEU A 740 -41.39 14.42 36.60
N ASP A 741 -41.02 13.80 37.72
CA ASP A 741 -41.83 13.77 38.94
C ASP A 741 -41.82 15.13 39.69
N ALA A 742 -42.95 15.47 40.29
CA ALA A 742 -43.11 16.61 41.20
C ALA A 742 -42.71 16.28 42.66
N CYS A 743 -42.58 15.00 43.02
CA CYS A 743 -42.29 14.47 44.35
C CYS A 743 -41.04 13.54 44.50
N PRO A 744 -39.84 13.75 43.88
CA PRO A 744 -38.83 12.69 43.64
C PRO A 744 -38.12 12.00 44.82
N VAL A 745 -38.65 12.05 46.04
CA VAL A 745 -38.26 11.26 47.21
C VAL A 745 -39.51 11.08 48.09
N GLY A 746 -40.54 10.47 47.51
CA GLY A 746 -41.92 10.46 47.98
C GLY A 746 -42.30 9.22 48.83
N LEU A 747 -43.33 8.50 48.37
CA LEU A 747 -43.91 7.32 49.00
C LEU A 747 -43.60 6.02 48.24
N ILE A 748 -42.34 5.61 48.28
CA ILE A 748 -41.76 4.37 47.72
C ILE A 748 -42.78 3.38 47.12
N GLY A 749 -42.81 3.33 45.78
CA GLY A 749 -43.56 2.37 44.97
C GLY A 749 -44.91 2.87 44.41
N PRO A 750 -45.29 2.40 43.21
CA PRO A 750 -46.25 3.04 42.30
C PRO A 750 -47.60 3.44 42.87
N ALA A 751 -48.05 4.65 42.51
CA ALA A 751 -49.39 5.15 42.75
C ALA A 751 -50.52 4.17 42.36
N GLY A 752 -51.51 4.04 43.25
CA GLY A 752 -52.68 3.18 43.03
C GLY A 752 -53.64 3.73 41.98
N ILE A 753 -54.38 2.86 41.28
CA ILE A 753 -55.32 3.27 40.20
C ILE A 753 -56.35 4.31 40.71
N GLY A 754 -56.16 5.57 40.31
CA GLY A 754 -56.96 6.71 40.78
C GLY A 754 -56.57 7.19 42.19
N GLN A 755 -55.27 7.30 42.43
CA GLN A 755 -54.61 7.98 43.56
C GLN A 755 -53.53 8.98 43.09
N ASP A 756 -53.32 9.05 41.79
CA ASP A 756 -52.63 10.07 41.02
C ASP A 756 -53.64 10.40 39.90
N GLN A 757 -54.07 11.65 39.82
CA GLN A 757 -55.24 12.08 39.04
C GLN A 757 -54.86 12.92 37.80
N ASP A 758 -53.72 13.60 37.80
CA ASP A 758 -53.23 14.36 36.63
C ASP A 758 -52.01 13.71 35.93
N GLY A 759 -51.24 12.89 36.64
CA GLY A 759 -50.09 12.14 36.16
C GLY A 759 -48.72 12.75 36.50
N ASP A 760 -48.56 13.44 37.63
CA ASP A 760 -47.32 14.15 38.00
C ASP A 760 -46.37 13.43 38.99
N GLY A 761 -46.79 12.27 39.51
CA GLY A 761 -46.04 11.41 40.45
C GLY A 761 -46.37 11.65 41.93
N CYS A 762 -46.89 12.83 42.29
CA CYS A 762 -47.38 13.07 43.65
C CYS A 762 -48.75 12.38 43.90
N ILE A 763 -48.88 11.59 44.97
CA ILE A 763 -50.15 10.94 45.33
C ILE A 763 -51.17 11.97 45.86
N ASP A 764 -52.33 12.11 45.19
CA ASP A 764 -53.43 13.07 45.45
C ASP A 764 -53.67 13.31 46.96
N ALA A 765 -53.79 12.21 47.70
CA ALA A 765 -54.31 12.19 49.06
C ALA A 765 -53.22 12.34 50.15
N ALA A 766 -51.95 12.51 49.76
CA ALA A 766 -50.80 12.44 50.64
C ALA A 766 -49.75 13.52 50.36
N GLU A 767 -49.41 13.73 49.10
CA GLU A 767 -48.31 14.57 48.64
C GLU A 767 -48.76 15.80 47.82
N ASP A 768 -49.77 15.67 46.94
CA ASP A 768 -50.30 16.79 46.14
C ASP A 768 -51.34 17.68 46.89
N ASN A 769 -51.84 18.72 46.21
CA ASN A 769 -52.65 19.84 46.65
C ASN A 769 -53.35 20.62 45.50
N ASP A 770 -53.39 20.10 44.27
CA ASP A 770 -54.10 20.68 43.11
C ASP A 770 -54.58 19.55 42.14
N ASP A 771 -55.29 18.53 42.68
CA ASP A 771 -55.71 17.21 42.11
C ASP A 771 -55.94 17.06 40.57
N ASP A 772 -56.16 18.14 39.79
CA ASP A 772 -56.36 18.09 38.32
C ASP A 772 -55.52 19.10 37.52
N ASN A 773 -54.61 19.80 38.19
CA ASN A 773 -53.67 20.81 37.69
C ASN A 773 -54.34 21.96 36.89
N ASP A 774 -55.61 22.29 37.18
CA ASP A 774 -56.26 23.49 36.59
C ASP A 774 -55.74 24.82 37.16
N GLY A 775 -55.01 24.75 38.27
CA GLY A 775 -54.35 25.87 38.95
C GLY A 775 -55.16 26.46 40.11
N VAL A 776 -56.03 25.65 40.73
CA VAL A 776 -57.00 26.07 41.77
C VAL A 776 -57.10 25.01 42.87
N VAL A 777 -56.02 24.85 43.63
CA VAL A 777 -55.89 23.99 44.84
C VAL A 777 -57.22 23.60 45.51
N ASP A 778 -57.45 22.29 45.66
CA ASP A 778 -58.71 21.60 45.99
C ASP A 778 -59.46 22.14 47.23
N LEU A 779 -58.77 22.80 48.16
CA LEU A 779 -59.37 23.52 49.29
C LEU A 779 -60.35 24.64 48.87
N VAL A 780 -60.23 25.19 47.65
CA VAL A 780 -61.08 26.29 47.14
C VAL A 780 -61.78 25.99 45.81
N ASP A 781 -61.43 24.90 45.14
CA ASP A 781 -62.16 24.42 43.97
C ASP A 781 -63.56 23.82 44.32
N VAL A 782 -64.42 23.73 43.29
CA VAL A 782 -65.77 23.16 43.31
C VAL A 782 -65.95 22.07 42.23
N CYS A 783 -65.00 21.87 41.32
CA CYS A 783 -65.06 21.02 40.14
C CYS A 783 -63.76 20.23 39.85
N ALA A 784 -63.14 19.62 40.88
CA ALA A 784 -61.86 18.86 40.93
C ALA A 784 -61.72 17.61 40.02
N GLN A 785 -62.21 17.74 38.79
CA GLN A 785 -61.97 16.95 37.59
C GLN A 785 -62.28 17.88 36.39
N THR A 786 -61.59 19.02 36.33
CA THR A 786 -61.59 19.94 35.18
C THR A 786 -60.92 19.27 33.98
N PRO A 787 -61.51 19.36 32.76
CA PRO A 787 -60.84 18.85 31.56
C PRO A 787 -59.53 19.61 31.30
N GLN A 788 -58.41 18.90 31.32
CA GLN A 788 -57.05 19.42 31.17
C GLN A 788 -56.94 20.52 30.07
N GLY A 789 -56.46 21.70 30.45
CA GLY A 789 -56.33 22.86 29.55
C GLY A 789 -57.62 23.66 29.28
N ALA A 790 -58.73 23.39 29.96
CA ALA A 790 -59.91 24.25 29.94
C ALA A 790 -59.63 25.64 30.54
N GLN A 791 -60.46 26.64 30.21
CA GLN A 791 -60.39 27.96 30.85
C GLN A 791 -61.36 28.02 32.03
N VAL A 792 -60.79 28.16 33.22
CA VAL A 792 -61.46 27.96 34.51
C VAL A 792 -61.91 29.26 35.18
N GLY A 793 -62.90 29.13 36.06
CA GLY A 793 -63.33 30.21 36.96
C GLY A 793 -62.47 30.28 38.23
N VAL A 794 -62.79 31.22 39.14
CA VAL A 794 -62.17 31.28 40.48
C VAL A 794 -62.69 30.20 41.45
N GLN A 795 -63.08 29.04 40.90
CA GLN A 795 -63.77 27.91 41.52
C GLN A 795 -63.56 26.60 40.71
N GLY A 796 -62.49 26.52 39.89
CA GLY A 796 -62.16 25.49 38.88
C GLY A 796 -63.18 25.32 37.73
N CYS A 797 -64.47 25.20 38.05
CA CYS A 797 -65.54 24.91 37.09
C CYS A 797 -65.45 25.69 35.76
N SER A 798 -65.26 24.95 34.67
CA SER A 798 -65.30 25.44 33.31
C SER A 798 -66.73 25.60 32.79
N MET A 799 -66.90 26.35 31.69
CA MET A 799 -68.21 26.69 31.13
C MET A 799 -69.05 25.49 30.64
N THR A 800 -68.45 24.32 30.44
CA THR A 800 -69.15 23.07 30.05
C THR A 800 -69.61 22.23 31.25
N GLN A 801 -69.07 22.47 32.45
CA GLN A 801 -69.50 21.82 33.70
C GLN A 801 -70.67 22.56 34.38
N LEU A 802 -70.96 23.80 33.98
CA LEU A 802 -71.97 24.68 34.58
C LEU A 802 -73.30 24.67 33.80
N ASP A 803 -74.42 24.73 34.53
CA ASP A 803 -75.80 24.92 34.06
C ASP A 803 -76.48 25.89 35.05
N ASP A 804 -76.68 27.14 34.65
CA ASP A 804 -77.09 28.24 35.54
C ASP A 804 -78.61 28.30 35.81
N ASP A 805 -79.45 27.80 34.89
CA ASP A 805 -80.92 27.88 34.99
C ASP A 805 -81.65 26.54 35.19
N LEU A 806 -80.91 25.42 35.05
CA LEU A 806 -81.27 24.06 35.40
C LEU A 806 -82.38 23.46 34.52
N ASP A 807 -82.42 23.80 33.24
CA ASP A 807 -83.25 23.10 32.24
C ASP A 807 -82.58 21.84 31.63
N GLY A 808 -81.26 21.70 31.81
CA GLY A 808 -80.47 20.49 31.48
C GLY A 808 -79.54 20.62 30.28
N VAL A 809 -79.28 21.85 29.79
CA VAL A 809 -78.27 22.17 28.77
C VAL A 809 -77.12 22.96 29.44
N SER A 810 -75.86 22.75 29.01
CA SER A 810 -74.71 23.46 29.62
C SER A 810 -74.71 24.95 29.26
N ASN A 811 -74.10 25.78 30.10
CA ASN A 811 -73.88 27.20 29.85
C ASN A 811 -73.03 27.48 28.58
N ALA A 812 -72.34 26.48 28.03
CA ALA A 812 -71.61 26.59 26.77
C ALA A 812 -72.50 26.33 25.53
N ASP A 813 -73.58 25.55 25.69
CA ASP A 813 -74.44 25.08 24.60
C ASP A 813 -75.82 25.77 24.57
N ASP A 814 -76.31 26.25 25.71
CA ASP A 814 -77.61 26.89 25.86
C ASP A 814 -77.68 28.26 25.17
N MET A 815 -78.71 28.47 24.36
CA MET A 815 -78.98 29.74 23.66
C MET A 815 -80.09 30.57 24.31
N CYS A 816 -80.75 30.07 25.35
CA CYS A 816 -81.99 30.61 25.92
C CYS A 816 -81.86 31.12 27.38
N LEU A 817 -80.86 30.68 28.17
CA LEU A 817 -80.22 31.21 29.42
C LEU A 817 -81.07 31.69 30.60
N ASN A 818 -82.37 31.93 30.42
CA ASN A 818 -83.35 32.25 31.45
C ASN A 818 -84.67 31.55 31.06
N SER A 819 -84.53 30.28 30.67
CA SER A 819 -85.59 29.32 30.45
C SER A 819 -86.49 29.19 31.68
N LEU A 820 -87.69 28.66 31.49
CA LEU A 820 -88.51 28.19 32.62
C LEU A 820 -88.54 26.67 32.51
N PRO A 821 -88.32 25.91 33.61
CA PRO A 821 -88.16 24.46 33.55
C PRO A 821 -89.40 23.76 33.00
N VAL A 822 -89.36 23.53 31.69
CA VAL A 822 -90.33 22.86 30.81
C VAL A 822 -89.52 22.11 29.74
N PRO A 823 -90.11 21.19 28.96
CA PRO A 823 -89.37 20.54 27.89
C PRO A 823 -88.90 21.54 26.84
N VAL A 824 -87.57 21.67 26.73
CA VAL A 824 -86.87 22.50 25.75
C VAL A 824 -86.40 21.68 24.54
N ASP A 825 -85.97 22.38 23.50
CA ASP A 825 -85.22 21.83 22.38
C ASP A 825 -83.70 21.79 22.67
N GLU A 826 -82.92 21.35 21.68
CA GLU A 826 -81.47 21.16 21.77
C GLU A 826 -80.66 22.47 21.98
N ASN A 827 -81.33 23.62 21.99
CA ASN A 827 -80.74 24.95 22.22
C ASN A 827 -81.29 25.64 23.50
N GLY A 828 -81.97 24.91 24.39
CA GLY A 828 -82.55 25.44 25.64
C GLY A 828 -83.89 26.17 25.47
N CYS A 829 -84.59 26.03 24.34
CA CYS A 829 -85.78 26.84 24.04
C CYS A 829 -87.11 26.05 24.04
N ALA A 830 -88.18 26.64 24.62
CA ALA A 830 -89.43 25.94 24.94
C ALA A 830 -90.45 25.75 23.77
N VAL A 831 -91.07 24.57 23.69
CA VAL A 831 -91.87 24.10 22.52
C VAL A 831 -93.41 24.10 22.75
N ILE A 832 -94.23 24.29 21.68
CA ILE A 832 -95.71 24.35 21.75
C ILE A 832 -96.40 23.51 20.64
N ASP A 833 -97.40 22.69 20.99
CA ASP A 833 -98.01 21.64 20.14
C ASP A 833 -99.30 22.04 19.36
N SER A 834 -99.49 21.45 18.17
CA SER A 834 -100.81 21.22 17.55
C SER A 834 -100.87 20.04 16.54
N SER A 835 -100.64 18.82 17.03
CA SER A 835 -101.03 17.46 16.56
C SER A 835 -101.96 17.32 15.30
N ASN A 836 -101.90 16.30 14.44
CA ASN A 836 -101.13 15.04 14.33
C ASN A 836 -101.43 14.40 12.94
N THR A 837 -100.65 13.53 12.28
CA THR A 837 -99.36 12.85 12.54
C THR A 837 -98.60 12.62 11.21
N ALA A 838 -97.27 12.68 11.26
CA ALA A 838 -96.29 11.86 10.53
C ALA A 838 -96.42 11.65 8.99
N ASN A 839 -95.52 12.34 8.27
CA ASN A 839 -94.83 11.90 7.04
C ASN A 839 -93.31 12.04 7.33
N ALA A 840 -92.37 11.32 6.71
CA ALA A 840 -91.71 11.64 5.43
C ALA A 840 -91.21 13.11 5.33
N GLN A 841 -89.99 13.44 4.86
CA GLN A 841 -88.88 12.67 4.26
C GLN A 841 -87.74 13.66 3.85
N ASP A 842 -86.48 13.20 3.78
CA ASP A 842 -85.28 13.93 3.28
C ASP A 842 -84.98 15.29 4.01
N ASP A 843 -83.91 16.08 3.80
CA ASP A 843 -82.87 16.09 2.75
C ASP A 843 -81.62 16.95 3.15
N ASN A 844 -80.47 16.70 2.50
CA ASN A 844 -79.30 17.58 2.22
C ASN A 844 -78.56 18.45 3.28
N GLY A 845 -77.22 18.48 3.15
CA GLY A 845 -76.39 19.63 3.59
C GLY A 845 -74.87 19.41 3.69
N ASN A 846 -74.14 19.59 2.57
CA ASN A 846 -72.81 20.24 2.37
C ASN A 846 -71.69 20.25 3.47
N GLU A 847 -70.39 20.36 3.20
CA GLU A 847 -69.52 20.27 1.99
C GLU A 847 -68.04 20.16 2.46
N ALA A 848 -67.13 19.65 1.61
CA ALA A 848 -65.70 19.46 1.91
C ALA A 848 -65.42 18.43 3.05
N THR A 849 -64.21 17.89 3.31
CA THR A 849 -62.84 18.36 3.05
C THR A 849 -61.89 17.26 2.54
N THR A 850 -62.25 16.56 1.46
CA THR A 850 -61.40 15.56 0.71
C THR A 850 -60.15 16.16 0.03
N TRP A 851 -59.60 17.22 0.62
CA TRP A 851 -58.51 18.07 0.12
C TRP A 851 -57.56 18.56 1.24
N LEU A 852 -57.89 18.38 2.53
CA LEU A 852 -57.08 18.92 3.62
C LEU A 852 -55.83 18.07 3.90
N PHE A 853 -55.94 16.74 3.83
CA PHE A 853 -54.78 15.82 3.85
C PHE A 853 -53.85 16.01 2.63
N ILE A 854 -54.35 16.57 1.53
CA ILE A 854 -53.53 16.92 0.36
C ILE A 854 -52.69 18.19 0.65
N LEU A 855 -53.15 19.07 1.55
CA LEU A 855 -52.48 20.34 1.86
C LEU A 855 -51.34 20.18 2.89
N ALA A 856 -51.47 19.29 3.87
CA ALA A 856 -50.39 18.98 4.81
C ALA A 856 -49.16 18.38 4.10
N ALA A 857 -49.37 17.44 3.19
CA ALA A 857 -48.30 16.85 2.37
C ALA A 857 -47.59 17.89 1.48
N ILE A 858 -48.33 18.90 0.98
CA ILE A 858 -47.75 19.98 0.16
C ILE A 858 -46.87 20.92 0.99
N LEU A 859 -47.13 21.11 2.28
CA LEU A 859 -46.31 22.00 3.13
C LEU A 859 -44.95 21.40 3.47
N LEU A 860 -44.85 20.09 3.70
CA LEU A 860 -43.54 19.43 3.86
C LEU A 860 -42.74 19.42 2.55
N ILE A 861 -43.40 19.26 1.40
CA ILE A 861 -42.76 19.36 0.08
C ILE A 861 -42.31 20.80 -0.24
N ALA A 862 -42.90 21.83 0.37
CA ALA A 862 -42.52 23.23 0.13
C ALA A 862 -41.19 23.64 0.79
N ALA A 863 -40.76 23.00 1.88
CA ALA A 863 -39.47 23.26 2.50
C ALA A 863 -38.29 22.70 1.68
N GLY A 864 -38.48 21.52 1.05
CA GLY A 864 -37.44 20.79 0.32
C GLY A 864 -37.03 21.36 -1.05
N VAL A 865 -37.57 22.51 -1.49
CA VAL A 865 -37.38 23.04 -2.87
C VAL A 865 -36.73 24.43 -2.90
N VAL A 866 -36.06 24.83 -1.81
CA VAL A 866 -35.08 25.95 -1.82
C VAL A 866 -33.63 25.45 -1.66
N ALA A 867 -33.44 24.19 -1.24
CA ALA A 867 -32.14 23.57 -0.98
C ALA A 867 -31.86 22.32 -1.86
N SER A 868 -32.25 22.32 -3.14
CA SER A 868 -31.51 21.62 -4.21
C SER A 868 -32.02 21.94 -5.62
N ASN A 869 -31.10 22.31 -6.50
CA ASN A 869 -31.16 22.17 -7.96
C ASN A 869 -29.70 22.15 -8.45
N GLY A 870 -29.20 21.15 -9.18
CA GLY A 870 -29.86 19.97 -9.74
C GLY A 870 -29.01 18.69 -9.69
N LYS A 871 -29.52 17.60 -10.27
CA LYS A 871 -28.97 16.23 -10.17
C LYS A 871 -28.25 15.79 -11.44
N THR A 872 -27.17 15.00 -11.27
CA THR A 872 -26.79 13.75 -11.99
C THR A 872 -25.47 13.21 -11.37
N SER A 873 -25.11 11.91 -11.32
CA SER A 873 -25.72 10.67 -11.85
C SER A 873 -25.31 9.41 -11.03
N ALA A 874 -25.82 8.24 -11.45
CA ALA A 874 -25.39 6.83 -11.24
C ALA A 874 -24.54 6.32 -10.02
N LYS A 875 -25.15 5.37 -9.27
CA LYS A 875 -24.71 3.98 -8.90
C LYS A 875 -23.31 3.44 -9.30
N PRO A 876 -22.77 2.36 -8.65
CA PRO A 876 -23.36 1.44 -7.63
C PRO A 876 -22.50 1.39 -6.31
N ASN A 877 -22.11 0.32 -5.57
CA ASN A 877 -22.35 -1.15 -5.54
C ASN A 877 -21.99 -1.83 -4.17
N GLN A 878 -22.51 -3.06 -3.89
CA GLN A 878 -22.06 -4.07 -2.86
C GLN A 878 -22.11 -3.64 -1.35
N THR A 879 -22.15 -4.50 -0.29
CA THR A 879 -22.30 -5.98 -0.14
C THR A 879 -22.98 -6.41 1.20
N THR A 880 -23.44 -7.67 1.25
CA THR A 880 -23.63 -8.63 2.40
C THR A 880 -23.99 -8.23 3.85
N SER A 881 -25.01 -8.91 4.40
CA SER A 881 -24.89 -9.82 5.58
C SER A 881 -26.13 -10.75 5.74
N PRO A 882 -26.00 -12.02 6.18
CA PRO A 882 -27.12 -12.99 6.26
C PRO A 882 -27.42 -13.46 7.74
N PRO A 883 -28.03 -14.64 8.08
CA PRO A 883 -29.32 -14.61 8.80
C PRO A 883 -29.50 -15.54 10.04
N LYS A 884 -30.64 -15.42 10.75
CA LYS A 884 -31.09 -16.37 11.81
C LYS A 884 -31.94 -17.54 11.27
N ARG A 885 -31.96 -18.65 12.03
CA ARG A 885 -32.43 -20.02 11.69
C ARG A 885 -33.94 -20.26 11.92
N PRO A 886 -34.61 -21.09 11.10
CA PRO A 886 -35.77 -21.93 11.48
C PRO A 886 -35.55 -23.45 11.25
N VAL A 887 -36.51 -24.30 11.63
CA VAL A 887 -36.37 -25.78 11.78
C VAL A 887 -37.53 -26.56 11.11
N GLU A 888 -37.23 -27.76 10.57
CA GLU A 888 -38.15 -28.82 10.04
C GLU A 888 -39.03 -28.45 8.79
N LEU A 889 -39.41 -29.36 7.87
CA LEU A 889 -39.74 -30.79 7.97
C LEU A 889 -39.57 -31.57 6.62
N ASP A 890 -39.12 -32.83 6.69
CA ASP A 890 -39.37 -34.03 5.84
C ASP A 890 -39.25 -34.15 4.29
N ASP A 891 -38.88 -35.39 3.91
CA ASP A 891 -39.20 -36.20 2.71
C ASP A 891 -38.46 -36.03 1.34
N ALA A 892 -37.41 -36.85 1.17
CA ALA A 892 -37.40 -38.08 0.33
C ALA A 892 -36.58 -38.17 -1.01
N VAL A 893 -35.61 -39.12 -1.00
CA VAL A 893 -35.13 -39.99 -2.13
C VAL A 893 -34.29 -39.30 -3.24
N HIS A 894 -33.03 -39.69 -3.52
CA HIS A 894 -32.56 -41.03 -3.92
C HIS A 894 -31.04 -41.27 -3.67
N ILE A 895 -30.58 -42.52 -3.86
CA ILE A 895 -29.23 -43.10 -3.60
C ILE A 895 -28.75 -43.74 -4.93
N PRO A 896 -27.49 -43.60 -5.42
CA PRO A 896 -26.40 -44.55 -5.03
C PRO A 896 -24.90 -44.13 -5.16
N ASN A 897 -24.08 -44.65 -4.21
CA ASN A 897 -22.76 -45.30 -4.39
C ASN A 897 -21.53 -44.46 -4.87
N ASP A 898 -20.26 -44.77 -4.52
CA ASP A 898 -19.63 -45.68 -3.52
C ASP A 898 -18.18 -45.17 -3.20
N ASP A 899 -17.74 -45.40 -1.95
CA ASP A 899 -16.41 -45.83 -1.41
C ASP A 899 -15.01 -45.44 -2.01
N ALA A 900 -13.99 -45.59 -1.14
CA ALA A 900 -12.51 -45.51 -1.31
C ALA A 900 -11.90 -44.08 -1.37
N GLU A 901 -10.94 -43.65 -0.53
CA GLU A 901 -9.69 -44.22 0.06
C GLU A 901 -8.41 -43.81 -0.72
N GLU A 902 -7.40 -43.35 0.03
CA GLU A 902 -5.95 -43.25 -0.28
C GLU A 902 -5.51 -42.65 -1.65
N GLU A 903 -5.17 -41.36 -1.66
CA GLU A 903 -3.77 -40.88 -1.63
C GLU A 903 -3.72 -39.45 -1.05
#